data_AF-A0AB33BH15-F1
#
_entry.id   AF-A0AB33BH15-F1
#
_cell.length_a   1.000
_cell.length_b   1.000
_cell.length_c   1.000
_cell.angle_alpha   90.00
_cell.angle_beta   90.00
_cell.angle_gamma   90.00
#
_symmetry.space_group_name_H-M   'P 1'
#
loop_
_entity.id
_entity.type
_entity.pdbx_description
1 polymer ?
#
loop_
_entity_poly.entity_id
_entity_poly.type
_entity_poly.pdbx_seq_one_letter_code
_entity_poly.pdbx_strand_id
1 'polypeptide(L)'
;MTTRKTTRKKITKKRPTKRKKNVKNTFSKRFLQFCLERKINILGLLVMIISLLGFFSLGIIGTFFANLFRILVGNSYQVLLALFGIWGIFLLIEHPLPKVKDRFLVGTGVSFTGYLIFASLSMFNALDQHFQYWGTTWKTLMNDFVKGSTTANVGGGMIGAGLLTIFSKLISLIGTDILAILLMLGGLLIFFNVPVIKITRNGFNWIKKWFGTVKAAHNRRILQRKSIKKPTIIESEIVKHKGSLQQDEIEQPSETIEQSKDVKVNEKPNIRMAINNQTTDEQIFNTSPVKTSNGDYQLPSINLLAKIPPTDQTTEYHAIDKNTQILQKTLKSFGVDAEVKNVSLGPSVTEYELHPAIGVKVSKIVNLSDDLALALAAKDIRIEAPIPGKSLIGIEVPNKEVSMVSFRDVFETQSKKTRDDVLSVPLGKDVNGNVISCDLTKMPHLLIAGSTGSGKSVAINGILTSILLKATPDQVKMMLIDPKKVELGVYNGIPHLLSPVVSEPKKATRALGKVVAEMEKRYELFAKAGQRKISTYNEFIKHKNSEEGTDLPTLPYIVVVVDELADLMMTVSNEVESAIIRLAQMGRAAGVHMILATQRPSVDVITGLIKANVPSRIAFAVSSGTDSRTILDANGAEKLLGRGDMLYEPIDLNKPLRIQGSFISDQDVESVVDFVKQEGDPDYDENMIISDEEITQDEKDEEKDELFDEALDFVVKEHKASTSMLQRRFRIGYNRAARIIDDMEQRGYVGPQRGSTPRTVYKQEDSSVDS
;
A
#
# COMPACT_ATOMS: atom_id res chain seq x y z
N MET A 1 -102.86 -0.86 10.00
CA MET A 1 -103.46 0.29 9.30
C MET A 1 -102.50 0.82 8.23
N THR A 2 -102.98 1.56 7.25
CA THR A 2 -102.22 2.02 6.06
C THR A 2 -101.68 3.45 6.20
N THR A 3 -100.57 3.76 5.53
CA THR A 3 -100.42 4.98 4.71
C THR A 3 -99.13 4.95 3.87
N ARG A 4 -99.18 5.57 2.67
CA ARG A 4 -98.00 5.85 1.83
C ARG A 4 -97.44 7.24 2.15
N LYS A 5 -96.15 7.47 1.86
CA LYS A 5 -95.65 8.80 1.42
C LYS A 5 -94.46 8.63 0.46
N THR A 6 -94.30 9.58 -0.47
CA THR A 6 -93.42 9.46 -1.64
C THR A 6 -92.22 10.41 -1.57
N THR A 7 -91.09 9.98 -2.13
CA THR A 7 -89.81 10.72 -2.17
C THR A 7 -89.76 11.76 -3.28
N ARG A 8 -89.16 12.94 -3.02
CA ARG A 8 -88.91 14.01 -4.00
C ARG A 8 -87.41 14.11 -4.33
N LYS A 9 -87.04 14.18 -5.62
CA LYS A 9 -85.65 14.31 -6.09
C LYS A 9 -85.12 15.74 -5.94
N LYS A 10 -83.80 15.89 -5.77
CA LYS A 10 -83.01 17.10 -6.06
C LYS A 10 -81.96 16.79 -7.14
N ILE A 11 -81.47 17.81 -7.85
CA ILE A 11 -80.63 17.69 -9.05
C ILE A 11 -79.31 18.44 -8.85
N THR A 12 -78.19 17.85 -9.25
CA THR A 12 -76.90 18.52 -9.50
C THR A 12 -76.24 18.00 -10.80
N LYS A 13 -75.19 18.68 -11.29
CA LYS A 13 -74.79 18.70 -12.72
C LYS A 13 -73.73 17.66 -13.13
N LYS A 14 -73.66 17.40 -14.45
CA LYS A 14 -72.74 16.45 -15.12
C LYS A 14 -71.28 16.95 -15.21
N ARG A 15 -70.33 16.02 -15.31
CA ARG A 15 -69.08 16.14 -16.10
C ARG A 15 -69.03 15.01 -17.15
N PRO A 16 -68.39 15.18 -18.33
CA PRO A 16 -68.35 14.17 -19.38
C PRO A 16 -67.04 13.34 -19.40
N THR A 17 -67.12 12.06 -19.79
CA THR A 17 -65.97 11.19 -20.06
C THR A 17 -66.12 10.52 -21.43
N LYS A 18 -65.05 10.48 -22.24
CA LYS A 18 -65.07 10.00 -23.63
C LYS A 18 -65.09 8.47 -23.72
N ARG A 19 -65.93 7.90 -24.61
CA ARG A 19 -65.84 6.50 -25.06
C ARG A 19 -64.54 6.26 -25.83
N LYS A 20 -63.85 5.15 -25.60
CA LYS A 20 -62.90 4.51 -26.54
C LYS A 20 -63.43 3.12 -26.93
N LYS A 21 -63.28 2.74 -28.21
CA LYS A 21 -63.62 1.39 -28.71
C LYS A 21 -62.45 0.44 -28.44
N ASN A 22 -62.70 -0.71 -27.82
CA ASN A 22 -61.72 -1.79 -27.63
C ASN A 22 -62.03 -2.97 -28.56
N VAL A 23 -61.46 -2.96 -29.77
CA VAL A 23 -61.48 -4.10 -30.71
C VAL A 23 -60.10 -4.23 -31.36
N LYS A 24 -59.22 -5.03 -30.73
CA LYS A 24 -57.92 -5.48 -31.30
C LYS A 24 -57.14 -6.53 -30.48
N ASN A 25 -57.61 -6.92 -29.29
CA ASN A 25 -56.79 -7.58 -28.27
C ASN A 25 -57.13 -9.08 -27.99
N THR A 26 -57.69 -9.80 -28.96
CA THR A 26 -57.95 -11.25 -28.88
C THR A 26 -56.77 -12.09 -29.37
N PHE A 27 -56.05 -11.66 -30.39
CA PHE A 27 -54.88 -12.39 -30.93
C PHE A 27 -53.70 -12.36 -29.96
N SER A 28 -53.37 -11.18 -29.42
CA SER A 28 -52.33 -10.97 -28.41
C SER A 28 -52.54 -11.84 -27.17
N LYS A 29 -53.77 -11.97 -26.67
CA LYS A 29 -54.09 -12.82 -25.51
C LYS A 29 -53.87 -14.31 -25.80
N ARG A 30 -54.30 -14.82 -26.96
CA ARG A 30 -54.02 -16.22 -27.35
C ARG A 30 -52.52 -16.49 -27.50
N PHE A 31 -51.77 -15.57 -28.12
CA PHE A 31 -50.31 -15.68 -28.24
C PHE A 31 -49.63 -15.66 -26.87
N LEU A 32 -50.03 -14.75 -25.97
CA LEU A 32 -49.47 -14.66 -24.62
C LEU A 32 -49.76 -15.91 -23.79
N GLN A 33 -50.95 -16.50 -23.95
CA GLN A 33 -51.35 -17.74 -23.26
C GLN A 33 -50.57 -18.96 -23.79
N PHE A 34 -50.40 -19.09 -25.10
CA PHE A 34 -49.52 -20.08 -25.73
C PHE A 34 -48.06 -19.97 -25.22
N CYS A 35 -47.54 -18.74 -25.11
CA CYS A 35 -46.22 -18.49 -24.54
C CYS A 35 -46.15 -18.75 -23.01
N LEU A 36 -47.27 -18.67 -22.29
CA LEU A 36 -47.37 -18.97 -20.86
C LEU A 36 -47.33 -20.49 -20.58
N GLU A 37 -47.99 -21.29 -21.41
CA GLU A 37 -48.02 -22.75 -21.31
C GLU A 37 -46.70 -23.39 -21.78
N ARG A 38 -46.00 -22.77 -22.74
CA ARG A 38 -44.77 -23.32 -23.36
C ARG A 38 -43.47 -22.57 -23.00
N LYS A 39 -43.47 -21.85 -21.86
CA LYS A 39 -42.32 -21.03 -21.39
C LYS A 39 -40.97 -21.77 -21.45
N ILE A 40 -40.94 -23.01 -20.97
CA ILE A 40 -39.71 -23.80 -20.84
C ILE A 40 -39.17 -24.19 -22.22
N ASN A 41 -40.04 -24.66 -23.13
CA ASN A 41 -39.65 -25.00 -24.50
C ASN A 41 -39.17 -23.76 -25.28
N ILE A 42 -39.82 -22.60 -25.09
CA ILE A 42 -39.40 -21.33 -25.71
C ILE A 42 -38.01 -20.91 -25.19
N LEU A 43 -37.76 -21.07 -23.89
CA LEU A 43 -36.44 -20.82 -23.29
C LEU A 43 -35.38 -21.79 -23.81
N GLY A 44 -35.68 -23.09 -23.89
CA GLY A 44 -34.79 -24.11 -24.46
C GLY A 44 -34.42 -23.83 -25.92
N LEU A 45 -35.40 -23.46 -26.74
CA LEU A 45 -35.18 -23.04 -28.14
C LEU A 45 -34.25 -21.82 -28.23
N LEU A 46 -34.49 -20.80 -27.40
CA LEU A 46 -33.68 -19.58 -27.36
C LEU A 46 -32.24 -19.86 -26.92
N VAL A 47 -32.05 -20.68 -25.88
CA VAL A 47 -30.72 -21.10 -25.39
C VAL A 47 -29.99 -21.92 -26.46
N MET A 48 -30.67 -22.84 -27.15
CA MET A 48 -30.11 -23.63 -28.24
C MET A 48 -29.65 -22.75 -29.42
N ILE A 49 -30.46 -21.78 -29.83
CA ILE A 49 -30.13 -20.85 -30.94
C ILE A 49 -28.94 -19.95 -30.56
N ILE A 50 -28.92 -19.38 -29.36
CA ILE A 50 -27.79 -18.57 -28.86
C ILE A 50 -26.51 -19.42 -28.81
N SER A 51 -26.59 -20.65 -28.31
CA SER A 51 -25.46 -21.56 -28.22
C SER A 51 -24.89 -21.90 -29.60
N LEU A 52 -25.75 -22.18 -30.58
CA LEU A 52 -25.36 -22.51 -31.95
C LEU A 52 -24.70 -21.30 -32.67
N LEU A 53 -25.30 -20.12 -32.57
CA LEU A 53 -24.75 -18.89 -33.15
C LEU A 53 -23.40 -18.51 -32.52
N GLY A 54 -23.27 -18.66 -31.19
CA GLY A 54 -22.02 -18.40 -30.47
C GLY A 54 -20.91 -19.40 -30.81
N PHE A 55 -21.24 -20.70 -30.87
CA PHE A 55 -20.26 -21.77 -31.08
C PHE A 55 -19.50 -21.61 -32.41
N PHE A 56 -20.24 -21.26 -33.47
CA PHE A 56 -19.71 -20.95 -34.80
C PHE A 56 -19.38 -19.46 -35.01
N SER A 57 -19.57 -18.61 -34.00
CA SER A 57 -19.31 -17.15 -34.05
C SER A 57 -19.99 -16.45 -35.25
N LEU A 58 -21.23 -16.84 -35.57
CA LEU A 58 -21.93 -16.43 -36.78
C LEU A 58 -22.49 -15.00 -36.70
N GLY A 59 -21.81 -14.08 -37.40
CA GLY A 59 -22.18 -12.67 -37.48
C GLY A 59 -22.09 -11.94 -36.13
N ILE A 60 -22.55 -10.68 -36.09
CA ILE A 60 -22.43 -9.80 -34.92
C ILE A 60 -23.07 -10.43 -33.65
N ILE A 61 -24.20 -11.12 -33.81
CA ILE A 61 -24.88 -11.78 -32.68
C ILE A 61 -24.07 -13.00 -32.19
N GLY A 62 -23.53 -13.80 -33.11
CA GLY A 62 -22.69 -14.94 -32.77
C GLY A 62 -21.36 -14.52 -32.12
N THR A 63 -20.67 -13.51 -32.65
CA THR A 63 -19.41 -13.02 -32.07
C THR A 63 -19.63 -12.34 -30.72
N PHE A 64 -20.75 -11.64 -30.51
CA PHE A 64 -21.15 -11.10 -29.21
C PHE A 64 -21.30 -12.21 -28.15
N PHE A 65 -22.08 -13.26 -28.43
CA PHE A 65 -22.26 -14.37 -27.49
C PHE A 65 -20.99 -15.22 -27.31
N ALA A 66 -20.20 -15.41 -28.37
CA ALA A 66 -18.88 -16.02 -28.27
C ALA A 66 -17.98 -15.25 -27.29
N ASN A 67 -17.86 -13.93 -27.46
CA ASN A 67 -17.04 -13.09 -26.61
C ASN A 67 -17.54 -13.00 -25.16
N LEU A 68 -18.87 -13.00 -24.94
CA LEU A 68 -19.45 -13.08 -23.60
C LEU A 68 -19.01 -14.35 -22.84
N PHE A 69 -18.94 -15.49 -23.53
CA PHE A 69 -18.47 -16.75 -22.93
C PHE A 69 -16.93 -16.81 -22.84
N ARG A 70 -16.19 -16.20 -23.78
CA ARG A 70 -14.72 -16.05 -23.71
C ARG A 70 -14.26 -15.23 -22.50
N ILE A 71 -15.04 -14.24 -22.05
CA ILE A 71 -14.72 -13.49 -20.82
C ILE A 71 -14.60 -14.43 -19.61
N LEU A 72 -15.48 -15.44 -19.51
CA LEU A 72 -15.45 -16.39 -18.39
C LEU A 72 -14.32 -17.42 -18.54
N VAL A 73 -14.29 -18.15 -19.65
CA VAL A 73 -13.49 -19.39 -19.81
C VAL A 73 -12.44 -19.34 -20.93
N GLY A 74 -12.23 -18.17 -21.51
CA GLY A 74 -11.22 -17.91 -22.53
C GLY A 74 -11.44 -18.70 -23.82
N ASN A 75 -10.37 -19.29 -24.36
CA ASN A 75 -10.41 -20.08 -25.59
C ASN A 75 -11.39 -21.27 -25.48
N SER A 76 -11.68 -21.72 -24.26
CA SER A 76 -12.57 -22.84 -23.94
C SER A 76 -14.07 -22.58 -24.19
N TYR A 77 -14.45 -21.38 -24.63
CA TYR A 77 -15.84 -20.93 -24.73
C TYR A 77 -16.77 -21.87 -25.52
N GLN A 78 -16.24 -22.52 -26.57
CA GLN A 78 -16.98 -23.51 -27.38
C GLN A 78 -17.45 -24.72 -26.55
N VAL A 79 -16.66 -25.16 -25.56
CA VAL A 79 -17.05 -26.28 -24.67
C VAL A 79 -18.24 -25.88 -23.81
N LEU A 80 -18.23 -24.66 -23.27
CA LEU A 80 -19.31 -24.15 -22.44
C LEU A 80 -20.58 -23.89 -23.26
N LEU A 81 -20.46 -23.33 -24.47
CA LEU A 81 -21.58 -23.18 -25.40
C LEU A 81 -22.17 -24.52 -25.86
N ALA A 82 -21.34 -25.55 -26.08
CA ALA A 82 -21.83 -26.89 -26.39
C ALA A 82 -22.67 -27.48 -25.23
N LEU A 83 -22.22 -27.31 -23.98
CA LEU A 83 -22.98 -27.73 -22.79
C LEU A 83 -24.31 -26.97 -22.65
N PHE A 84 -24.32 -25.65 -22.88
CA PHE A 84 -25.56 -24.85 -22.89
C PHE A 84 -26.50 -25.25 -24.04
N GLY A 85 -25.97 -25.57 -25.22
CA GLY A 85 -26.75 -26.07 -26.35
C GLY A 85 -27.40 -27.43 -26.07
N ILE A 86 -26.65 -28.37 -25.50
CA ILE A 86 -27.16 -29.67 -25.04
C ILE A 86 -28.25 -29.49 -23.98
N TRP A 87 -28.04 -28.58 -23.00
CA TRP A 87 -29.05 -28.26 -21.99
C TRP A 87 -30.32 -27.64 -22.59
N GLY A 88 -30.18 -26.73 -23.56
CA GLY A 88 -31.30 -26.18 -24.33
C GLY A 88 -32.10 -27.23 -25.10
N ILE A 89 -31.43 -28.26 -25.63
CA ILE A 89 -32.06 -29.43 -26.27
C ILE A 89 -32.80 -30.30 -25.24
N PHE A 90 -32.22 -30.57 -24.06
CA PHE A 90 -32.94 -31.30 -23.00
C PHE A 90 -34.20 -30.55 -22.54
N LEU A 91 -34.15 -29.22 -22.40
CA LEU A 91 -35.31 -28.38 -22.09
C LEU A 91 -36.40 -28.38 -23.18
N LEU A 92 -36.11 -28.85 -24.39
CA LEU A 92 -37.09 -29.03 -25.47
C LEU A 92 -37.76 -30.41 -25.47
N ILE A 93 -37.09 -31.45 -24.94
CA ILE A 93 -37.49 -32.86 -25.11
C ILE A 93 -38.03 -33.48 -23.82
N GLU A 94 -37.37 -33.30 -22.67
CA GLU A 94 -37.68 -34.05 -21.44
C GLU A 94 -38.01 -33.15 -20.24
N HIS A 95 -39.09 -33.50 -19.53
CA HIS A 95 -39.41 -33.02 -18.19
C HIS A 95 -39.75 -34.25 -17.33
N PRO A 96 -39.09 -34.49 -16.18
CA PRO A 96 -38.05 -33.68 -15.52
C PRO A 96 -36.65 -33.82 -16.17
N LEU A 97 -35.74 -32.91 -15.80
CA LEU A 97 -34.34 -32.97 -16.21
C LEU A 97 -33.62 -34.26 -15.73
N PRO A 98 -32.67 -34.81 -16.50
CA PRO A 98 -31.91 -35.98 -16.11
C PRO A 98 -31.05 -35.73 -14.86
N LYS A 99 -31.21 -36.58 -13.83
CA LYS A 99 -30.42 -36.50 -12.59
C LYS A 99 -28.99 -36.99 -12.80
N VAL A 100 -28.10 -36.10 -13.21
CA VAL A 100 -26.65 -36.32 -13.25
C VAL A 100 -26.15 -36.62 -11.83
N LYS A 101 -25.32 -37.66 -11.66
CA LYS A 101 -24.72 -37.99 -10.35
C LYS A 101 -23.60 -37.00 -10.02
N ASP A 102 -23.59 -36.47 -8.81
CA ASP A 102 -22.70 -35.38 -8.36
C ASP A 102 -21.23 -35.60 -8.71
N ARG A 103 -20.72 -36.83 -8.60
CA ARG A 103 -19.34 -37.18 -8.98
C ARG A 103 -18.95 -36.81 -10.42
N PHE A 104 -19.89 -36.85 -11.37
CA PHE A 104 -19.63 -36.44 -12.75
C PHE A 104 -19.55 -34.92 -12.86
N LEU A 105 -20.41 -34.19 -12.15
CA LEU A 105 -20.40 -32.72 -12.10
C LEU A 105 -19.12 -32.21 -11.43
N VAL A 106 -18.78 -32.76 -10.25
CA VAL A 106 -17.56 -32.44 -9.49
C VAL A 106 -16.30 -32.82 -10.27
N GLY A 107 -16.22 -34.05 -10.81
CA GLY A 107 -15.06 -34.50 -11.58
C GLY A 107 -14.80 -33.65 -12.82
N THR A 108 -15.86 -33.33 -13.58
CA THR A 108 -15.77 -32.44 -14.74
C THR A 108 -15.36 -31.02 -14.32
N GLY A 109 -15.98 -30.46 -13.28
CA GLY A 109 -15.68 -29.12 -12.78
C GLY A 109 -14.24 -28.97 -12.28
N VAL A 110 -13.74 -29.93 -11.50
CA VAL A 110 -12.34 -29.94 -11.03
C VAL A 110 -11.36 -30.08 -12.20
N SER A 111 -11.64 -30.98 -13.15
CA SER A 111 -10.79 -31.17 -14.33
C SER A 111 -10.76 -29.92 -15.22
N PHE A 112 -11.91 -29.29 -15.44
CA PHE A 112 -12.02 -28.06 -16.22
C PHE A 112 -11.35 -26.87 -15.52
N THR A 113 -11.45 -26.79 -14.19
CA THR A 113 -10.74 -25.76 -13.39
C THR A 113 -9.23 -25.85 -13.57
N GLY A 114 -8.65 -27.06 -13.52
CA GLY A 114 -7.23 -27.29 -13.82
C GLY A 114 -6.88 -26.87 -15.25
N TYR A 115 -7.72 -27.20 -16.23
CA TYR A 115 -7.51 -26.80 -17.62
C TYR A 115 -7.55 -25.28 -17.83
N LEU A 116 -8.41 -24.52 -17.14
CA LEU A 116 -8.42 -23.05 -17.23
C LEU A 116 -7.13 -22.42 -16.67
N ILE A 117 -6.56 -22.98 -15.59
CA ILE A 117 -5.27 -22.53 -15.05
C ILE A 117 -4.15 -22.83 -16.07
N PHE A 118 -4.10 -24.06 -16.60
CA PHE A 118 -3.13 -24.48 -17.61
C PHE A 118 -3.20 -23.63 -18.90
N ALA A 119 -4.41 -23.36 -19.41
CA ALA A 119 -4.62 -22.54 -20.59
C ALA A 119 -4.18 -21.08 -20.38
N SER A 120 -4.39 -20.52 -19.19
CA SER A 120 -3.88 -19.20 -18.83
C SER A 120 -2.36 -19.18 -18.68
N LEU A 121 -1.77 -20.18 -18.02
CA LEU A 121 -0.31 -20.30 -17.91
C LEU A 121 0.35 -20.43 -19.29
N SER A 122 -0.22 -21.25 -20.19
CA SER A 122 0.24 -21.38 -21.57
C SER A 122 0.15 -20.08 -22.36
N MET A 123 -0.85 -19.23 -22.12
CA MET A 123 -0.94 -17.89 -22.71
C MET A 123 0.20 -16.98 -22.19
N PHE A 124 0.44 -16.94 -20.88
CA PHE A 124 1.43 -16.03 -20.30
C PHE A 124 2.88 -16.45 -20.55
N ASN A 125 3.16 -17.76 -20.58
CA ASN A 125 4.47 -18.28 -21.01
C ASN A 125 4.75 -17.99 -22.49
N ALA A 126 3.72 -17.89 -23.35
CA ALA A 126 3.86 -17.51 -24.75
C ALA A 126 3.96 -15.98 -24.98
N LEU A 127 3.75 -15.17 -23.93
CA LEU A 127 3.88 -13.72 -23.94
C LEU A 127 5.12 -13.21 -23.18
N ASP A 128 5.89 -14.13 -22.57
CA ASP A 128 7.02 -13.83 -21.68
C ASP A 128 6.66 -12.86 -20.52
N GLN A 129 5.38 -12.81 -20.13
CA GLN A 129 4.86 -11.85 -19.15
C GLN A 129 4.48 -12.57 -17.85
N HIS A 130 5.30 -12.39 -16.82
CA HIS A 130 5.12 -13.01 -15.50
C HIS A 130 4.47 -12.08 -14.46
N PHE A 131 3.71 -11.06 -14.89
CA PHE A 131 3.02 -10.12 -13.99
C PHE A 131 1.69 -9.63 -14.58
N GLN A 132 0.81 -9.07 -13.73
CA GLN A 132 -0.48 -8.45 -14.09
C GLN A 132 -1.46 -9.32 -14.92
N TYR A 133 -1.47 -10.64 -14.72
CA TYR A 133 -2.27 -11.60 -15.52
C TYR A 133 -3.72 -11.17 -15.75
N TRP A 134 -4.45 -10.80 -14.68
CA TRP A 134 -5.83 -10.30 -14.76
C TRP A 134 -5.98 -9.08 -15.70
N GLY A 135 -5.06 -8.11 -15.60
CA GLY A 135 -5.08 -6.88 -16.39
C GLY A 135 -4.79 -7.11 -17.87
N THR A 136 -3.81 -7.97 -18.19
CA THR A 136 -3.51 -8.34 -19.58
C THR A 136 -4.65 -9.15 -20.20
N THR A 137 -5.18 -10.17 -19.52
CA THR A 137 -6.30 -10.96 -20.04
C THR A 137 -7.56 -10.10 -20.27
N TRP A 138 -7.87 -9.16 -19.35
CA TRP A 138 -8.98 -8.22 -19.53
C TRP A 138 -8.79 -7.30 -20.75
N LYS A 139 -7.60 -6.69 -20.91
CA LYS A 139 -7.28 -5.84 -22.07
C LYS A 139 -7.41 -6.62 -23.39
N THR A 140 -6.90 -7.85 -23.46
CA THR A 140 -6.99 -8.69 -24.67
C THR A 140 -8.44 -9.09 -24.99
N LEU A 141 -9.22 -9.50 -23.98
CA LEU A 141 -10.65 -9.80 -24.13
C LEU A 141 -11.45 -8.59 -24.62
N MET A 142 -11.25 -7.42 -24.01
CA MET A 142 -12.00 -6.21 -24.37
C MET A 142 -11.63 -5.71 -25.77
N ASN A 143 -10.35 -5.83 -26.17
CA ASN A 143 -9.91 -5.52 -27.53
C ASN A 143 -10.60 -6.41 -28.59
N ASP A 144 -10.76 -7.71 -28.33
CA ASP A 144 -11.50 -8.62 -29.21
C ASP A 144 -13.01 -8.34 -29.19
N PHE A 145 -13.57 -8.02 -28.03
CA PHE A 145 -14.97 -7.66 -27.86
C PHE A 145 -15.35 -6.43 -28.70
N VAL A 146 -14.56 -5.35 -28.60
CA VAL A 146 -14.78 -4.10 -29.34
C VAL A 146 -14.58 -4.26 -30.85
N LYS A 147 -13.65 -5.14 -31.27
CA LYS A 147 -13.43 -5.47 -32.69
C LYS A 147 -14.45 -6.46 -33.27
N GLY A 148 -15.28 -7.08 -32.42
CA GLY A 148 -16.16 -8.17 -32.82
C GLY A 148 -15.43 -9.45 -33.25
N SER A 149 -14.15 -9.60 -32.89
CA SER A 149 -13.28 -10.72 -33.24
C SER A 149 -13.18 -11.76 -32.13
N THR A 150 -12.83 -12.99 -32.49
CA THR A 150 -12.64 -14.12 -31.58
C THR A 150 -11.23 -14.75 -31.69
N THR A 151 -10.29 -14.02 -32.30
CA THR A 151 -9.00 -14.57 -32.79
C THR A 151 -7.84 -14.43 -31.82
N ALA A 152 -7.91 -13.60 -30.79
CA ALA A 152 -6.83 -13.46 -29.82
C ALA A 152 -6.74 -14.69 -28.89
N ASN A 153 -5.52 -15.10 -28.52
CA ASN A 153 -5.34 -16.06 -27.44
C ASN A 153 -5.65 -15.38 -26.09
N VAL A 154 -6.66 -15.87 -25.38
CA VAL A 154 -7.13 -15.36 -24.08
C VAL A 154 -7.05 -16.42 -22.98
N GLY A 155 -6.29 -17.50 -23.20
CA GLY A 155 -6.03 -18.55 -22.22
C GLY A 155 -7.31 -19.16 -21.65
N GLY A 156 -7.38 -19.28 -20.32
CA GLY A 156 -8.57 -19.70 -19.57
C GLY A 156 -9.53 -18.56 -19.18
N GLY A 157 -9.42 -17.38 -19.81
CA GLY A 157 -10.28 -16.22 -19.54
C GLY A 157 -10.06 -15.61 -18.15
N MET A 158 -11.03 -14.81 -17.69
CA MET A 158 -10.91 -14.13 -16.39
C MET A 158 -10.90 -15.11 -15.21
N ILE A 159 -11.57 -16.27 -15.32
CA ILE A 159 -11.53 -17.31 -14.29
C ILE A 159 -10.11 -17.90 -14.22
N GLY A 160 -9.53 -18.31 -15.36
CA GLY A 160 -8.17 -18.86 -15.40
C GLY A 160 -7.11 -17.84 -14.97
N ALA A 161 -7.22 -16.57 -15.40
CA ALA A 161 -6.30 -15.50 -15.01
C ALA A 161 -6.40 -15.13 -13.52
N GLY A 162 -7.62 -15.15 -12.94
CA GLY A 162 -7.82 -14.95 -11.51
C GLY A 162 -7.22 -16.07 -10.67
N LEU A 163 -7.48 -17.33 -11.02
CA LEU A 163 -6.89 -18.50 -10.36
C LEU A 163 -5.36 -18.51 -10.49
N LEU A 164 -4.81 -18.21 -11.67
CA LEU A 164 -3.37 -18.06 -11.87
C LEU A 164 -2.77 -16.95 -10.99
N THR A 165 -3.45 -15.81 -10.85
CA THR A 165 -3.01 -14.70 -9.97
C THR A 165 -2.99 -15.10 -8.49
N ILE A 166 -3.85 -16.01 -8.06
CA ILE A 166 -3.87 -16.56 -6.70
C ILE A 166 -2.76 -17.61 -6.52
N PHE A 167 -2.72 -18.64 -7.36
CA PHE A 167 -1.79 -19.77 -7.16
C PHE A 167 -0.32 -19.42 -7.44
N SER A 168 -0.02 -18.54 -8.40
CA SER A 168 1.36 -18.09 -8.66
C SER A 168 1.99 -17.40 -7.45
N LYS A 169 1.21 -16.66 -6.66
CA LYS A 169 1.65 -16.05 -5.39
C LYS A 169 1.81 -17.06 -4.25
N LEU A 170 1.11 -18.19 -4.29
CA LEU A 170 1.11 -19.19 -3.20
C LEU A 170 2.15 -20.30 -3.40
N ILE A 171 2.40 -20.73 -4.65
CA ILE A 171 3.18 -21.95 -4.96
C ILE A 171 4.15 -21.74 -6.14
N SER A 172 4.42 -20.49 -6.54
CA SER A 172 5.15 -20.11 -7.76
C SER A 172 4.49 -20.57 -9.08
N LEU A 173 5.03 -20.11 -10.21
CA LEU A 173 4.56 -20.51 -11.54
C LEU A 173 4.74 -22.02 -11.81
N ILE A 174 5.89 -22.59 -11.43
CA ILE A 174 6.19 -24.01 -11.64
C ILE A 174 5.27 -24.90 -10.79
N GLY A 175 5.04 -24.53 -9.53
CA GLY A 175 4.08 -25.24 -8.66
C GLY A 175 2.63 -25.08 -9.13
N THR A 176 2.29 -23.96 -9.78
CA THR A 176 0.95 -23.75 -10.37
C THR A 176 0.71 -24.63 -11.60
N ASP A 177 1.72 -24.88 -12.44
CA ASP A 177 1.62 -25.83 -13.56
C ASP A 177 1.37 -27.26 -13.06
N ILE A 178 2.17 -27.69 -12.09
CA ILE A 178 2.02 -29.00 -11.43
C ILE A 178 0.63 -29.13 -10.80
N LEU A 179 0.13 -28.08 -10.12
CA LEU A 179 -1.22 -28.06 -9.56
C LEU A 179 -2.30 -28.16 -10.65
N ALA A 180 -2.16 -27.45 -11.77
CA ALA A 180 -3.11 -27.51 -12.87
C ALA A 180 -3.23 -28.93 -13.45
N ILE A 181 -2.09 -29.60 -13.68
CA ILE A 181 -2.01 -30.99 -14.13
C ILE A 181 -2.63 -31.95 -13.11
N LEU A 182 -2.35 -31.76 -11.81
CA LEU A 182 -2.93 -32.57 -10.73
C LEU A 182 -4.45 -32.40 -10.62
N LEU A 183 -4.99 -31.19 -10.83
CA LEU A 183 -6.43 -30.94 -10.86
C LEU A 183 -7.10 -31.59 -12.08
N MET A 184 -6.47 -31.50 -13.27
CA MET A 184 -6.95 -32.18 -14.48
C MET A 184 -7.03 -33.71 -14.28
N LEU A 185 -5.97 -34.32 -13.75
CA LEU A 185 -5.93 -35.75 -13.46
C LEU A 185 -6.90 -36.13 -12.33
N GLY A 186 -6.94 -35.38 -11.24
CA GLY A 186 -7.82 -35.63 -10.09
C GLY A 186 -9.30 -35.59 -10.45
N GLY A 187 -9.72 -34.58 -11.21
CA GLY A 187 -11.09 -34.48 -11.73
C GLY A 187 -11.48 -35.65 -12.63
N LEU A 188 -10.56 -36.09 -13.49
CA LEU A 188 -10.77 -37.26 -14.35
C LEU A 188 -10.88 -38.58 -13.55
N LEU A 189 -10.08 -38.75 -12.48
CA LEU A 189 -10.20 -39.90 -11.58
C LEU A 189 -11.53 -39.94 -10.83
N ILE A 190 -12.03 -38.79 -10.39
CA ILE A 190 -13.35 -38.63 -9.76
C ILE A 190 -14.47 -38.96 -10.77
N PHE A 191 -14.36 -38.45 -11.99
CA PHE A 191 -15.32 -38.69 -13.07
C PHE A 191 -15.48 -40.19 -13.39
N PHE A 192 -14.37 -40.90 -13.58
CA PHE A 192 -14.37 -42.35 -13.86
C PHE A 192 -14.55 -43.21 -12.60
N ASN A 193 -14.63 -42.63 -11.40
CA ASN A 193 -14.78 -43.33 -10.11
C ASN A 193 -13.69 -44.42 -9.92
N VAL A 194 -12.44 -44.13 -10.33
CA VAL A 194 -11.36 -45.12 -10.27
C VAL A 194 -10.73 -45.13 -8.88
N PRO A 195 -10.67 -46.27 -8.17
CA PRO A 195 -9.99 -46.33 -6.88
C PRO A 195 -8.48 -46.07 -7.07
N VAL A 196 -7.96 -44.99 -6.48
CA VAL A 196 -6.53 -44.65 -6.49
C VAL A 196 -5.66 -45.83 -5.99
N ILE A 197 -6.20 -46.63 -5.07
CA ILE A 197 -5.58 -47.84 -4.52
C ILE A 197 -5.36 -48.96 -5.58
N LYS A 198 -6.13 -48.98 -6.68
CA LYS A 198 -5.89 -49.89 -7.82
C LYS A 198 -4.83 -49.32 -8.77
N ILE A 199 -4.81 -48.01 -8.98
CA ILE A 199 -3.82 -47.34 -9.85
C ILE A 199 -2.43 -47.45 -9.23
N THR A 200 -2.26 -47.18 -7.94
CA THR A 200 -0.96 -47.28 -7.26
C THR A 200 -0.40 -48.71 -7.33
N ARG A 201 -1.21 -49.73 -7.02
CA ARG A 201 -0.79 -51.14 -7.03
C ARG A 201 -0.42 -51.67 -8.43
N ASN A 202 -1.12 -51.24 -9.48
CA ASN A 202 -0.79 -51.64 -10.85
C ASN A 202 0.30 -50.76 -11.48
N GLY A 203 0.29 -49.45 -11.21
CA GLY A 203 1.26 -48.47 -11.66
C GLY A 203 2.66 -48.75 -11.10
N PHE A 204 2.79 -49.06 -9.81
CA PHE A 204 4.06 -49.48 -9.22
C PHE A 204 4.63 -50.73 -9.91
N ASN A 205 3.77 -51.71 -10.23
CA ASN A 205 4.18 -52.91 -10.97
C ASN A 205 4.56 -52.62 -12.44
N TRP A 206 3.89 -51.66 -13.09
CA TRP A 206 4.23 -51.21 -14.45
C TRP A 206 5.54 -50.42 -14.48
N ILE A 207 5.73 -49.47 -13.55
CA ILE A 207 6.98 -48.71 -13.35
C ILE A 207 8.13 -49.66 -13.01
N LYS A 208 7.92 -50.65 -12.13
CA LYS A 208 8.92 -51.67 -11.79
C LYS A 208 9.27 -52.57 -12.98
N LYS A 209 8.29 -52.89 -13.85
CA LYS A 209 8.56 -53.55 -15.16
C LYS A 209 9.32 -52.64 -16.12
N TRP A 210 9.00 -51.34 -16.18
CA TRP A 210 9.63 -50.37 -17.10
C TRP A 210 11.07 -50.04 -16.69
N PHE A 211 11.34 -49.79 -15.40
CA PHE A 211 12.70 -49.74 -14.86
C PHE A 211 13.44 -51.07 -15.08
N GLY A 212 12.73 -52.20 -14.99
CA GLY A 212 13.27 -53.53 -15.34
C GLY A 212 13.72 -53.64 -16.80
N THR A 213 12.88 -53.24 -17.76
CA THR A 213 13.22 -53.27 -19.19
C THR A 213 14.26 -52.21 -19.56
N VAL A 214 14.26 -51.03 -18.93
CA VAL A 214 15.28 -50.00 -19.13
C VAL A 214 16.63 -50.45 -18.57
N LYS A 215 16.71 -51.02 -17.35
CA LYS A 215 17.96 -51.65 -16.84
C LYS A 215 18.40 -52.82 -17.72
N ALA A 216 17.47 -53.65 -18.20
CA ALA A 216 17.81 -54.76 -19.11
C ALA A 216 18.34 -54.27 -20.48
N ALA A 217 17.76 -53.21 -21.04
CA ALA A 217 18.25 -52.60 -22.28
C ALA A 217 19.61 -51.92 -22.09
N HIS A 218 19.83 -51.27 -20.95
CA HIS A 218 21.11 -50.67 -20.58
C HIS A 218 22.21 -51.75 -20.41
N ASN A 219 21.94 -52.82 -19.64
CA ASN A 219 22.88 -53.93 -19.46
C ASN A 219 23.15 -54.69 -20.77
N ARG A 220 22.15 -54.87 -21.66
CA ARG A 220 22.37 -55.45 -23.00
C ARG A 220 23.32 -54.59 -23.84
N ARG A 221 23.19 -53.26 -23.81
CA ARG A 221 24.11 -52.33 -24.51
C ARG A 221 25.52 -52.33 -23.92
N ILE A 222 25.68 -52.54 -22.61
CA ILE A 222 26.99 -52.67 -21.95
C ILE A 222 27.66 -54.00 -22.31
N LEU A 223 26.91 -55.12 -22.26
CA LEU A 223 27.44 -56.45 -22.61
C LEU A 223 27.84 -56.54 -24.08
N GLN A 224 27.03 -56.01 -25.01
CA GLN A 224 27.36 -55.96 -26.43
C GLN A 224 28.59 -55.11 -26.76
N ARG A 225 28.95 -54.13 -25.91
CA ARG A 225 30.17 -53.31 -26.08
C ARG A 225 31.45 -53.95 -25.55
N LYS A 226 31.39 -55.09 -24.86
CA LYS A 226 32.59 -55.83 -24.41
C LYS A 226 33.12 -56.88 -25.40
N SER A 227 32.50 -57.01 -26.58
CA SER A 227 32.90 -57.97 -27.60
C SER A 227 32.91 -57.37 -29.02
N ILE A 228 33.98 -56.65 -29.37
CA ILE A 228 34.58 -56.60 -30.72
C ILE A 228 36.06 -56.16 -30.61
N LYS A 229 36.88 -56.80 -31.44
CA LYS A 229 38.36 -56.93 -31.57
C LYS A 229 39.32 -55.76 -31.23
N LYS A 230 40.60 -56.15 -31.12
CA LYS A 230 41.84 -55.33 -31.07
C LYS A 230 42.06 -54.45 -32.35
N PRO A 231 43.01 -53.47 -32.33
CA PRO A 231 42.92 -52.24 -33.12
C PRO A 231 43.92 -52.11 -34.30
N THR A 232 43.74 -51.05 -35.09
CA THR A 232 44.77 -50.42 -35.94
C THR A 232 44.61 -48.88 -35.98
N ILE A 233 45.69 -48.17 -35.62
CA ILE A 233 46.24 -46.85 -36.06
C ILE A 233 45.43 -46.12 -37.20
N ILE A 234 45.18 -44.80 -37.26
CA ILE A 234 46.04 -43.57 -37.22
C ILE A 234 45.17 -42.37 -36.75
N GLU A 235 45.53 -41.63 -35.69
CA GLU A 235 46.16 -40.26 -35.68
C GLU A 235 45.33 -39.17 -36.39
N SER A 236 45.08 -37.98 -35.84
CA SER A 236 45.54 -37.28 -34.62
C SER A 236 44.51 -37.39 -33.45
N GLU A 237 44.33 -36.53 -32.41
CA GLU A 237 44.88 -35.22 -32.04
C GLU A 237 44.82 -34.92 -30.51
N ILE A 238 44.63 -33.65 -30.10
CA ILE A 238 44.97 -33.08 -28.79
C ILE A 238 43.76 -32.92 -27.84
N VAL A 239 44.01 -33.00 -26.53
CA VAL A 239 43.00 -33.14 -25.46
C VAL A 239 43.12 -32.07 -24.36
N LYS A 240 41.97 -31.56 -23.89
CA LYS A 240 41.68 -31.20 -22.47
C LYS A 240 40.23 -31.63 -22.18
N HIS A 241 39.85 -32.56 -21.27
CA HIS A 241 40.13 -32.76 -19.82
C HIS A 241 39.84 -31.50 -18.97
N LYS A 242 39.19 -31.50 -17.80
CA LYS A 242 38.53 -32.52 -16.91
C LYS A 242 37.60 -31.73 -15.93
N GLY A 243 36.65 -32.29 -15.18
CA GLY A 243 36.21 -33.69 -14.97
C GLY A 243 35.03 -33.80 -13.96
N SER A 244 34.61 -35.03 -13.66
CA SER A 244 33.62 -35.50 -12.67
C SER A 244 34.29 -35.92 -11.34
N LEU A 245 33.67 -36.26 -10.18
CA LEU A 245 32.28 -36.42 -9.67
C LEU A 245 32.35 -36.68 -8.12
N GLN A 246 31.27 -36.46 -7.34
CA GLN A 246 30.79 -37.24 -6.15
C GLN A 246 29.59 -36.48 -5.50
N GLN A 247 28.44 -37.04 -5.02
CA GLN A 247 28.05 -38.29 -4.33
C GLN A 247 28.56 -38.37 -2.87
N ASP A 248 27.77 -38.68 -1.81
CA ASP A 248 26.40 -39.23 -1.70
C ASP A 248 25.71 -38.88 -0.32
N GLU A 249 24.44 -39.29 -0.16
CA GLU A 249 23.70 -39.67 1.09
C GLU A 249 23.25 -38.68 2.23
N ILE A 250 21.91 -38.58 2.39
CA ILE A 250 21.04 -38.93 3.57
C ILE A 250 20.96 -38.08 4.89
N GLU A 251 19.69 -37.78 5.25
CA GLU A 251 19.04 -37.49 6.58
C GLU A 251 19.20 -36.17 7.39
N GLN A 252 18.26 -36.03 8.34
CA GLN A 252 17.91 -34.92 9.25
C GLN A 252 17.95 -35.43 10.72
N PRO A 253 17.63 -34.62 11.76
CA PRO A 253 17.99 -33.23 12.08
C PRO A 253 18.55 -33.08 13.53
N SER A 254 19.06 -31.90 13.91
CA SER A 254 19.02 -31.38 15.31
C SER A 254 19.47 -29.91 15.40
N GLU A 255 18.98 -29.19 16.40
CA GLU A 255 19.54 -27.91 16.88
C GLU A 255 20.63 -28.18 17.94
N THR A 256 21.58 -27.25 18.16
CA THR A 256 22.13 -26.83 19.49
C THR A 256 23.38 -25.93 19.36
N ILE A 257 23.24 -24.66 19.80
CA ILE A 257 24.14 -23.83 20.63
C ILE A 257 25.69 -23.89 20.46
N GLU A 258 26.22 -22.74 20.00
CA GLU A 258 27.46 -22.00 20.39
C GLU A 258 28.88 -22.60 20.54
N GLN A 259 29.85 -21.67 20.32
CA GLN A 259 31.24 -21.61 20.84
C GLN A 259 32.22 -22.71 20.35
N SER A 260 33.42 -22.39 19.84
CA SER A 260 34.29 -21.22 20.11
C SER A 260 35.43 -21.03 19.07
N LYS A 261 36.03 -19.83 19.04
CA LYS A 261 37.49 -19.48 18.97
C LYS A 261 38.44 -20.32 18.06
N ASP A 262 39.41 -19.75 17.33
CA ASP A 262 39.91 -18.36 17.21
C ASP A 262 40.81 -18.18 15.96
N VAL A 263 41.51 -17.02 15.86
CA VAL A 263 42.68 -16.69 15.00
C VAL A 263 42.39 -15.92 13.69
N LYS A 264 43.24 -14.90 13.44
CA LYS A 264 43.14 -13.86 12.40
C LYS A 264 44.36 -13.86 11.47
N VAL A 265 44.16 -13.61 10.17
CA VAL A 265 45.00 -12.78 9.26
C VAL A 265 44.04 -12.29 8.15
N ASN A 266 43.75 -11.02 7.83
CA ASN A 266 44.42 -9.71 7.89
C ASN A 266 45.33 -9.38 6.68
N GLU A 267 44.75 -8.88 5.59
CA GLU A 267 45.49 -8.10 4.57
C GLU A 267 44.60 -7.04 3.90
N LYS A 268 45.21 -5.99 3.32
CA LYS A 268 44.54 -4.78 2.79
C LYS A 268 44.88 -4.55 1.31
N PRO A 269 43.96 -4.04 0.47
CA PRO A 269 44.32 -3.38 -0.78
C PRO A 269 44.85 -1.97 -0.49
N ASN A 270 46.02 -1.62 -1.05
CA ASN A 270 46.48 -0.24 -1.13
C ASN A 270 45.95 0.42 -2.41
N ILE A 271 45.35 1.59 -2.30
CA ILE A 271 45.31 2.58 -3.39
C ILE A 271 45.95 3.86 -2.86
N ARG A 272 47.16 4.17 -3.34
CA ARG A 272 47.77 5.48 -3.18
C ARG A 272 47.39 6.33 -4.38
N MET A 273 46.68 7.43 -4.16
CA MET A 273 46.80 8.61 -5.02
C MET A 273 47.70 9.62 -4.34
N ALA A 274 48.51 10.35 -5.11
CA ALA A 274 49.47 11.30 -4.57
C ALA A 274 48.77 12.60 -4.15
N ILE A 275 48.91 12.97 -2.87
CA ILE A 275 48.57 14.32 -2.42
C ILE A 275 49.76 15.21 -2.75
N ASN A 276 49.55 16.20 -3.63
CA ASN A 276 50.54 17.22 -3.94
C ASN A 276 50.25 18.46 -3.07
N ASN A 277 50.96 18.60 -1.95
CA ASN A 277 50.76 19.72 -1.03
C ASN A 277 51.27 21.03 -1.65
N GLN A 278 50.38 21.88 -2.19
CA GLN A 278 50.47 23.36 -2.20
C GLN A 278 49.29 24.02 -2.95
N THR A 279 48.13 24.14 -2.31
CA THR A 279 47.09 25.16 -2.64
C THR A 279 46.19 25.41 -1.44
N THR A 280 46.49 26.50 -0.72
CA THR A 280 45.60 27.36 0.11
C THR A 280 44.32 26.75 0.72
N ASP A 281 44.34 26.49 2.03
CA ASP A 281 43.17 26.01 2.80
C ASP A 281 41.98 26.99 2.86
N GLU A 282 42.19 28.28 2.57
CA GLU A 282 41.20 29.36 2.74
C GLU A 282 40.00 29.31 1.77
N GLN A 283 40.07 28.55 0.66
CA GLN A 283 39.02 28.58 -0.38
C GLN A 283 37.93 27.50 -0.25
N ILE A 284 38.04 26.59 0.73
CA ILE A 284 37.18 25.39 0.81
C ILE A 284 35.83 25.66 1.51
N PHE A 285 35.73 26.73 2.30
CA PHE A 285 34.54 27.06 3.12
C PHE A 285 33.64 28.17 2.52
N ASN A 286 33.66 28.36 1.20
CA ASN A 286 32.76 29.29 0.49
C ASN A 286 31.32 28.76 0.35
N THR A 287 30.69 28.42 1.47
CA THR A 287 29.23 28.59 1.62
C THR A 287 28.96 30.04 1.97
N SER A 288 27.98 30.68 1.32
CA SER A 288 27.52 32.03 1.70
C SER A 288 27.24 32.07 3.21
N PRO A 289 27.67 33.10 3.94
CA PRO A 289 27.49 33.15 5.38
C PRO A 289 26.01 33.34 5.73
N VAL A 290 25.36 32.23 6.12
CA VAL A 290 24.17 32.28 6.97
C VAL A 290 24.59 33.07 8.21
N LYS A 291 23.92 34.20 8.48
CA LYS A 291 24.35 35.13 9.53
C LYS A 291 24.16 34.50 10.90
N THR A 292 25.26 34.09 11.53
CA THR A 292 25.33 33.69 12.94
C THR A 292 25.14 34.90 13.88
N SER A 293 23.94 35.50 13.84
CA SER A 293 23.62 36.71 14.62
C SER A 293 22.23 36.66 15.25
N ASN A 294 21.86 35.52 15.85
CA ASN A 294 20.69 35.37 16.73
C ASN A 294 21.09 34.97 18.17
N GLY A 295 22.24 35.47 18.64
CA GLY A 295 22.71 35.26 20.03
C GLY A 295 21.80 35.84 21.11
N ASP A 296 20.87 36.73 20.74
CA ASP A 296 19.86 37.32 21.61
C ASP A 296 18.52 36.54 21.62
N TYR A 297 18.36 35.48 20.79
CA TYR A 297 17.10 34.75 20.63
C TYR A 297 16.66 34.05 21.91
N GLN A 298 15.48 34.40 22.44
CA GLN A 298 14.95 33.84 23.69
C GLN A 298 13.95 32.72 23.41
N LEU A 299 14.04 31.63 24.19
CA LEU A 299 13.06 30.54 24.11
C LEU A 299 11.73 30.98 24.77
N PRO A 300 10.56 30.63 24.18
CA PRO A 300 9.27 31.04 24.71
C PRO A 300 9.02 30.46 26.11
N SER A 301 8.48 31.28 27.02
CA SER A 301 8.21 30.84 28.38
C SER A 301 7.04 29.85 28.44
N ILE A 302 7.17 28.79 29.23
CA ILE A 302 6.08 27.84 29.51
C ILE A 302 4.82 28.51 30.13
N ASN A 303 4.98 29.74 30.65
CA ASN A 303 3.88 30.56 31.16
C ASN A 303 2.97 31.14 30.07
N LEU A 304 3.34 31.09 28.79
CA LEU A 304 2.45 31.40 27.67
C LEU A 304 1.29 30.40 27.55
N LEU A 305 1.46 29.18 28.08
CA LEU A 305 0.43 28.14 28.06
C LEU A 305 -0.55 28.29 29.24
N ALA A 306 -1.84 28.17 28.96
CA ALA A 306 -2.89 28.14 29.96
C ALA A 306 -2.72 26.94 30.93
N LYS A 307 -2.89 27.19 32.22
CA LYS A 307 -2.93 26.12 33.24
C LYS A 307 -4.36 25.64 33.43
N ILE A 308 -4.61 24.40 33.02
CA ILE A 308 -5.93 23.75 33.10
C ILE A 308 -6.04 23.06 34.46
N PRO A 309 -7.13 23.23 35.24
CA PRO A 309 -7.31 22.50 36.48
C PRO A 309 -7.56 21.00 36.22
N PRO A 310 -7.09 20.09 37.10
CA PRO A 310 -7.37 18.66 36.95
C PRO A 310 -8.87 18.37 37.06
N THR A 311 -9.35 17.41 36.28
CA THR A 311 -10.75 16.96 36.31
C THR A 311 -11.02 16.17 37.58
N ASP A 312 -12.17 16.39 38.22
CA ASP A 312 -12.63 15.55 39.34
C ASP A 312 -13.07 14.17 38.80
N GLN A 313 -12.51 13.09 39.34
CA GLN A 313 -12.84 11.72 38.97
C GLN A 313 -13.35 10.89 40.17
N THR A 314 -13.79 11.53 41.25
CA THR A 314 -14.37 10.86 42.44
C THR A 314 -15.54 9.93 42.08
N THR A 315 -16.33 10.30 41.07
CA THR A 315 -17.43 9.49 40.53
C THR A 315 -16.99 8.16 39.91
N GLU A 316 -15.78 8.12 39.31
CA GLU A 316 -15.21 6.88 38.77
C GLU A 316 -14.55 6.03 39.84
N TYR A 317 -13.85 6.64 40.81
CA TYR A 317 -13.34 5.92 41.99
C TYR A 317 -14.45 5.14 42.71
N HIS A 318 -15.63 5.75 42.90
CA HIS A 318 -16.79 5.07 43.48
C HIS A 318 -17.46 4.04 42.53
N ALA A 319 -17.13 4.02 41.23
CA ALA A 319 -17.63 3.03 40.29
C ALA A 319 -16.77 1.75 40.24
N ILE A 320 -15.49 1.81 40.63
CA ILE A 320 -14.52 0.69 40.55
C ILE A 320 -15.04 -0.57 41.23
N ASP A 321 -15.51 -0.48 42.49
CA ASP A 321 -16.00 -1.65 43.24
C ASP A 321 -17.21 -2.31 42.56
N LYS A 322 -18.14 -1.49 42.06
CA LYS A 322 -19.34 -1.94 41.36
C LYS A 322 -18.97 -2.63 40.04
N ASN A 323 -18.08 -2.03 39.26
CA ASN A 323 -17.62 -2.56 37.98
C ASN A 323 -16.84 -3.86 38.16
N THR A 324 -15.95 -3.93 39.17
CA THR A 324 -15.22 -5.15 39.57
C THR A 324 -16.17 -6.30 39.86
N GLN A 325 -17.22 -6.05 40.67
CA GLN A 325 -18.23 -7.06 40.96
C GLN A 325 -19.04 -7.49 39.73
N ILE A 326 -19.35 -6.57 38.81
CA ILE A 326 -20.03 -6.90 37.55
C ILE A 326 -19.13 -7.78 36.69
N LEU A 327 -17.89 -7.37 36.47
CA LEU A 327 -16.90 -8.09 35.65
C LEU A 327 -16.72 -9.54 36.13
N GLN A 328 -16.52 -9.75 37.43
CA GLN A 328 -16.39 -11.08 38.03
C GLN A 328 -17.67 -11.92 37.89
N LYS A 329 -18.86 -11.34 38.11
CA LYS A 329 -20.14 -12.05 37.97
C LYS A 329 -20.40 -12.47 36.51
N THR A 330 -20.11 -11.59 35.55
CA THR A 330 -20.27 -11.85 34.12
C THR A 330 -19.32 -12.95 33.65
N LEU A 331 -18.02 -12.84 33.92
CA LEU A 331 -17.02 -13.87 33.60
C LEU A 331 -17.44 -15.25 34.16
N LYS A 332 -17.84 -15.29 35.43
CA LYS A 332 -18.31 -16.51 36.09
C LYS A 332 -19.56 -17.10 35.43
N SER A 333 -20.48 -16.27 34.94
CA SER A 333 -21.68 -16.75 34.23
C SER A 333 -21.35 -17.44 32.89
N PHE A 334 -20.30 -17.01 32.20
CA PHE A 334 -19.76 -17.68 31.01
C PHE A 334 -18.84 -18.87 31.35
N GLY A 335 -18.73 -19.27 32.62
CA GLY A 335 -17.82 -20.33 33.07
C GLY A 335 -16.35 -19.96 32.86
N VAL A 336 -15.99 -18.70 33.10
CA VAL A 336 -14.61 -18.22 33.17
C VAL A 336 -14.33 -17.87 34.63
N ASP A 337 -13.39 -18.57 35.25
CA ASP A 337 -12.97 -18.28 36.62
C ASP A 337 -11.71 -17.40 36.58
N ALA A 338 -11.83 -16.18 37.10
CA ALA A 338 -10.78 -15.17 37.06
C ALA A 338 -10.97 -14.16 38.20
N GLU A 339 -9.88 -13.71 38.79
CA GLU A 339 -9.85 -12.78 39.91
C GLU A 339 -9.28 -11.43 39.45
N VAL A 340 -9.92 -10.31 39.83
CA VAL A 340 -9.34 -8.97 39.63
C VAL A 340 -8.33 -8.74 40.76
N LYS A 341 -7.07 -8.47 40.42
CA LYS A 341 -5.98 -8.29 41.39
C LYS A 341 -5.70 -6.83 41.71
N ASN A 342 -5.65 -5.99 40.67
CA ASN A 342 -5.43 -4.55 40.79
C ASN A 342 -6.42 -3.81 39.88
N VAL A 343 -6.66 -2.53 40.18
CA VAL A 343 -7.38 -1.61 39.30
C VAL A 343 -6.65 -0.28 39.25
N SER A 344 -6.30 0.19 38.06
CA SER A 344 -5.68 1.50 37.81
C SER A 344 -6.69 2.44 37.15
N LEU A 345 -6.97 3.58 37.78
CA LEU A 345 -7.74 4.67 37.14
C LEU A 345 -6.80 5.54 36.30
N GLY A 346 -6.91 5.42 34.98
CA GLY A 346 -6.24 6.31 34.03
C GLY A 346 -7.14 7.51 33.63
N PRO A 347 -6.63 8.44 32.80
CA PRO A 347 -7.38 9.63 32.40
C PRO A 347 -8.68 9.30 31.68
N SER A 348 -8.64 8.36 30.73
CA SER A 348 -9.74 8.05 29.79
C SER A 348 -10.34 6.66 29.96
N VAL A 349 -9.59 5.75 30.60
CA VAL A 349 -9.98 4.37 30.87
C VAL A 349 -9.56 3.97 32.27
N THR A 350 -10.27 3.01 32.85
CA THR A 350 -9.86 2.27 34.04
C THR A 350 -9.38 0.89 33.59
N GLU A 351 -8.14 0.52 33.93
CA GLU A 351 -7.58 -0.82 33.67
C GLU A 351 -7.84 -1.74 34.87
N TYR A 352 -8.52 -2.86 34.64
CA TYR A 352 -8.76 -3.92 35.62
C TYR A 352 -7.82 -5.09 35.31
N GLU A 353 -6.87 -5.39 36.20
CA GLU A 353 -5.90 -6.47 35.99
C GLU A 353 -6.47 -7.81 36.48
N LEU A 354 -6.71 -8.75 35.57
CA LEU A 354 -7.24 -10.08 35.89
C LEU A 354 -6.16 -11.16 35.91
N HIS A 355 -6.25 -12.02 36.92
CA HIS A 355 -5.54 -13.29 37.00
C HIS A 355 -6.51 -14.44 36.67
N PRO A 356 -6.39 -15.09 35.50
CA PRO A 356 -7.23 -16.22 35.13
C PRO A 356 -6.84 -17.49 35.90
N ALA A 357 -7.83 -18.31 36.29
CA ALA A 357 -7.57 -19.57 36.97
C ALA A 357 -6.83 -20.60 36.07
N ILE A 358 -6.12 -21.54 36.69
CA ILE A 358 -5.33 -22.56 35.99
C ILE A 358 -6.23 -23.37 35.03
N GLY A 359 -5.85 -23.42 33.76
CA GLY A 359 -6.60 -24.10 32.69
C GLY A 359 -7.59 -23.22 31.93
N VAL A 360 -7.86 -21.99 32.38
CA VAL A 360 -8.65 -21.01 31.61
C VAL A 360 -7.84 -20.51 30.41
N LYS A 361 -8.38 -20.71 29.20
CA LYS A 361 -7.75 -20.22 27.97
C LYS A 361 -7.93 -18.71 27.85
N VAL A 362 -6.83 -17.98 27.65
CA VAL A 362 -6.82 -16.51 27.42
C VAL A 362 -7.79 -16.08 26.32
N SER A 363 -7.86 -16.83 25.21
CA SER A 363 -8.80 -16.55 24.12
C SER A 363 -10.28 -16.65 24.50
N LYS A 364 -10.64 -17.37 25.58
CA LYS A 364 -12.01 -17.38 26.10
C LYS A 364 -12.36 -16.05 26.79
N ILE A 365 -11.39 -15.33 27.36
CA ILE A 365 -11.59 -13.99 27.93
C ILE A 365 -11.64 -12.95 26.81
N VAL A 366 -10.70 -13.01 25.86
CA VAL A 366 -10.64 -12.08 24.71
C VAL A 366 -11.93 -12.13 23.88
N ASN A 367 -12.49 -13.33 23.66
CA ASN A 367 -13.73 -13.51 22.90
C ASN A 367 -15.01 -13.07 23.64
N LEU A 368 -14.93 -12.61 24.90
CA LEU A 368 -16.05 -12.07 25.68
C LEU A 368 -16.06 -10.53 25.71
N SER A 369 -15.27 -9.85 24.87
CA SER A 369 -15.19 -8.37 24.84
C SER A 369 -16.57 -7.72 24.80
N ASP A 370 -17.44 -8.22 23.95
CA ASP A 370 -18.72 -7.60 23.60
C ASP A 370 -19.77 -7.84 24.70
N ASP A 371 -19.78 -9.05 25.28
CA ASP A 371 -20.61 -9.41 26.44
C ASP A 371 -20.19 -8.64 27.71
N LEU A 372 -18.88 -8.43 27.91
CA LEU A 372 -18.35 -7.67 29.04
C LEU A 372 -18.60 -6.17 28.89
N ALA A 373 -18.46 -5.62 27.68
CA ALA A 373 -18.84 -4.24 27.37
C ALA A 373 -20.34 -4.01 27.63
N LEU A 374 -21.20 -4.91 27.16
CA LEU A 374 -22.64 -4.89 27.41
C LEU A 374 -22.97 -4.94 28.91
N ALA A 375 -22.34 -5.84 29.67
CA ALA A 375 -22.58 -5.98 31.11
C ALA A 375 -22.14 -4.75 31.92
N LEU A 376 -21.07 -4.07 31.49
CA LEU A 376 -20.56 -2.84 32.10
C LEU A 376 -21.26 -1.56 31.59
N ALA A 377 -22.16 -1.68 30.60
CA ALA A 377 -22.75 -0.57 29.85
C ALA A 377 -21.71 0.37 29.19
N ALA A 378 -20.57 -0.20 28.78
CA ALA A 378 -19.52 0.50 28.03
C ALA A 378 -19.83 0.54 26.52
N LYS A 379 -19.30 1.54 25.81
CA LYS A 379 -19.39 1.63 24.34
C LYS A 379 -18.66 0.46 23.67
N ASP A 380 -17.46 0.17 24.16
CA ASP A 380 -16.57 -0.94 23.79
C ASP A 380 -15.50 -1.09 24.89
N ILE A 381 -14.75 -2.19 24.92
CA ILE A 381 -13.59 -2.41 25.80
C ILE A 381 -12.39 -2.95 25.02
N ARG A 382 -11.18 -2.63 25.50
CA ARG A 382 -9.90 -3.21 25.01
C ARG A 382 -9.40 -4.25 26.02
N ILE A 383 -8.88 -5.37 25.52
CA ILE A 383 -8.36 -6.47 26.35
C ILE A 383 -6.88 -6.68 26.01
N GLU A 384 -5.99 -6.28 26.92
CA GLU A 384 -4.55 -6.40 26.85
C GLU A 384 -4.11 -7.78 27.37
N ALA A 385 -3.79 -8.71 26.47
CA ALA A 385 -3.46 -10.08 26.84
C ALA A 385 -2.12 -10.56 26.23
N PRO A 386 -1.17 -11.05 27.05
CA PRO A 386 -0.94 -10.64 28.44
C PRO A 386 -0.47 -9.17 28.50
N ILE A 387 -0.60 -8.54 29.67
CA ILE A 387 0.05 -7.25 29.96
C ILE A 387 1.58 -7.43 29.87
N PRO A 388 2.33 -6.56 29.16
CA PRO A 388 3.78 -6.63 29.10
C PRO A 388 4.43 -6.71 30.49
N GLY A 389 5.27 -7.72 30.71
CA GLY A 389 5.97 -7.94 31.97
C GLY A 389 5.15 -8.52 33.13
N LYS A 390 3.83 -8.77 32.97
CA LYS A 390 2.96 -9.31 34.02
C LYS A 390 2.24 -10.59 33.56
N SER A 391 2.02 -11.54 34.47
CA SER A 391 1.18 -12.74 34.23
C SER A 391 -0.31 -12.45 34.45
N LEU A 392 -0.80 -11.37 33.84
CA LEU A 392 -2.13 -10.80 34.02
C LEU A 392 -2.72 -10.37 32.66
N ILE A 393 -4.05 -10.21 32.62
CA ILE A 393 -4.81 -9.69 31.47
C ILE A 393 -5.42 -8.35 31.88
N GLY A 394 -5.13 -7.28 31.15
CA GLY A 394 -5.74 -5.97 31.37
C GLY A 394 -7.08 -5.89 30.65
N ILE A 395 -8.13 -5.47 31.35
CA ILE A 395 -9.39 -5.05 30.71
C ILE A 395 -9.53 -3.54 30.92
N GLU A 396 -9.44 -2.80 29.83
CA GLU A 396 -9.60 -1.35 29.82
C GLU A 396 -11.07 -1.00 29.57
N VAL A 397 -11.72 -0.45 30.58
CA VAL A 397 -13.10 0.01 30.53
C VAL A 397 -13.11 1.54 30.39
N PRO A 398 -13.84 2.13 29.43
CA PRO A 398 -13.98 3.58 29.31
C PRO A 398 -14.50 4.23 30.59
N ASN A 399 -13.87 5.33 30.99
CA ASN A 399 -14.45 6.24 31.98
C ASN A 399 -15.66 6.94 31.35
N LYS A 400 -16.68 7.30 32.15
CA LYS A 400 -17.80 8.15 31.70
C LYS A 400 -17.32 9.59 31.58
N GLU A 401 -16.49 10.01 32.53
CA GLU A 401 -15.83 11.32 32.55
C GLU A 401 -14.33 11.16 32.29
N VAL A 402 -13.93 11.49 31.06
CA VAL A 402 -12.54 11.49 30.60
C VAL A 402 -11.83 12.73 31.14
N SER A 403 -10.80 12.55 31.96
CA SER A 403 -9.96 13.66 32.41
C SER A 403 -9.19 14.24 31.23
N MET A 404 -9.27 15.56 31.05
CA MET A 404 -8.39 16.25 30.11
C MET A 404 -6.93 16.17 30.62
N VAL A 405 -6.00 15.97 29.71
CA VAL A 405 -4.56 15.95 29.99
C VAL A 405 -3.95 17.22 29.41
N SER A 406 -3.56 18.20 30.23
CA SER A 406 -2.95 19.45 29.74
C SER A 406 -1.55 19.19 29.18
N PHE A 407 -1.26 19.73 27.99
CA PHE A 407 0.09 19.74 27.43
C PHE A 407 1.08 20.46 28.36
N ARG A 408 0.68 21.55 29.00
CA ARG A 408 1.50 22.28 29.98
C ARG A 408 1.93 21.37 31.14
N ASP A 409 0.97 20.69 31.78
CA ASP A 409 1.28 19.81 32.92
C ASP A 409 2.19 18.64 32.51
N VAL A 410 1.97 18.06 31.33
CA VAL A 410 2.81 16.97 30.81
C VAL A 410 4.22 17.45 30.51
N PHE A 411 4.39 18.64 29.90
CA PHE A 411 5.70 19.26 29.64
C PHE A 411 6.42 19.65 30.94
N GLU A 412 5.71 20.25 31.91
CA GLU A 412 6.27 20.57 33.25
C GLU A 412 6.74 19.30 33.99
N THR A 413 6.04 18.18 33.82
CA THR A 413 6.31 16.88 34.49
C THR A 413 7.37 16.01 33.77
N GLN A 414 7.80 16.35 32.56
CA GLN A 414 8.87 15.61 31.86
C GLN A 414 10.18 15.57 32.67
N SER A 415 10.92 14.45 32.58
CA SER A 415 12.26 14.36 33.17
C SER A 415 13.19 15.43 32.58
N LYS A 416 14.14 15.96 33.36
CA LYS A 416 15.02 17.05 32.89
C LYS A 416 15.69 16.70 31.56
N LYS A 417 16.25 15.49 31.41
CA LYS A 417 16.86 15.05 30.16
C LYS A 417 15.88 15.14 28.97
N THR A 418 14.64 14.69 29.15
CA THR A 418 13.59 14.77 28.12
C THR A 418 13.17 16.21 27.79
N ARG A 419 13.44 17.18 28.69
CA ARG A 419 13.22 18.61 28.47
C ARG A 419 14.40 19.26 27.76
N ASP A 420 15.63 18.83 28.05
CA ASP A 420 16.87 19.28 27.42
C ASP A 420 17.05 18.70 25.98
N ASP A 421 16.54 17.48 25.72
CA ASP A 421 16.57 16.83 24.39
C ASP A 421 15.57 17.53 23.41
N VAL A 422 16.05 18.43 22.56
CA VAL A 422 15.24 19.33 21.69
C VAL A 422 14.23 18.67 20.74
N LEU A 423 14.48 17.43 20.31
CA LEU A 423 13.58 16.62 19.47
C LEU A 423 12.88 15.49 20.25
N SER A 424 12.89 15.56 21.58
CA SER A 424 12.02 14.72 22.43
C SER A 424 10.80 15.50 22.90
N VAL A 425 9.63 14.91 22.74
CA VAL A 425 8.35 15.60 22.73
C VAL A 425 7.34 14.86 23.61
N PRO A 426 6.63 15.54 24.52
CA PRO A 426 5.57 14.92 25.30
C PRO A 426 4.39 14.55 24.40
N LEU A 427 3.91 13.31 24.50
CA LEU A 427 2.73 12.84 23.78
C LEU A 427 1.45 12.92 24.64
N GLY A 428 1.56 12.71 25.94
CA GLY A 428 0.41 12.61 26.84
C GLY A 428 0.68 11.71 28.05
N LYS A 429 -0.35 11.03 28.54
CA LYS A 429 -0.27 10.10 29.68
C LYS A 429 -0.74 8.68 29.32
N ASP A 430 -0.09 7.65 29.84
CA ASP A 430 -0.53 6.25 29.70
C ASP A 430 -1.76 5.94 30.56
N VAL A 431 -2.24 4.68 30.50
CA VAL A 431 -3.38 4.17 31.28
C VAL A 431 -3.14 4.16 32.80
N ASN A 432 -1.90 4.36 33.26
CA ASN A 432 -1.51 4.49 34.67
C ASN A 432 -1.20 5.95 35.07
N GLY A 433 -1.36 6.92 34.15
CA GLY A 433 -1.11 8.34 34.36
C GLY A 433 0.36 8.80 34.17
N ASN A 434 1.27 7.91 33.76
CA ASN A 434 2.68 8.23 33.53
C ASN A 434 2.84 9.09 32.27
N VAL A 435 3.72 10.10 32.30
CA VAL A 435 4.04 10.91 31.12
C VAL A 435 4.80 10.08 30.09
N ILE A 436 4.24 9.93 28.89
CA ILE A 436 4.89 9.31 27.74
C ILE A 436 5.36 10.39 26.78
N SER A 437 6.55 10.19 26.20
CA SER A 437 7.19 11.11 25.27
C SER A 437 7.81 10.33 24.11
N CYS A 438 7.78 10.88 22.90
CA CYS A 438 8.52 10.35 21.76
C CYS A 438 9.88 11.05 21.61
N ASP A 439 10.72 10.51 20.73
CA ASP A 439 12.04 11.07 20.40
C ASP A 439 12.31 10.83 18.91
N LEU A 440 12.30 11.91 18.13
CA LEU A 440 12.46 11.85 16.68
C LEU A 440 13.90 11.47 16.28
N THR A 441 14.91 11.63 17.15
CA THR A 441 16.29 11.19 16.87
C THR A 441 16.45 9.66 16.93
N LYS A 442 15.65 9.02 17.79
CA LYS A 442 15.55 7.56 17.90
C LYS A 442 14.66 6.99 16.79
N MET A 443 13.50 7.62 16.59
CA MET A 443 12.45 7.23 15.65
C MET A 443 12.40 8.27 14.52
N PRO A 444 13.25 8.12 13.47
CA PRO A 444 13.53 9.22 12.55
C PRO A 444 12.32 9.70 11.75
N HIS A 445 11.35 8.81 11.53
CA HIS A 445 10.14 9.11 10.79
C HIS A 445 8.93 8.53 11.55
N LEU A 446 7.87 9.31 11.64
CA LEU A 446 6.67 9.06 12.41
C LEU A 446 5.43 9.13 11.51
N LEU A 447 4.62 8.07 11.50
CA LEU A 447 3.32 8.03 10.82
C LEU A 447 2.20 8.33 11.83
N ILE A 448 1.37 9.35 11.58
CA ILE A 448 0.23 9.72 12.43
C ILE A 448 -1.08 9.58 11.64
N ALA A 449 -2.03 8.78 12.11
CA ALA A 449 -3.29 8.61 11.40
C ALA A 449 -4.50 8.49 12.34
N GLY A 450 -5.66 8.93 11.86
CA GLY A 450 -6.91 8.89 12.61
C GLY A 450 -8.02 9.70 11.95
N SER A 451 -9.28 9.38 12.23
CA SER A 451 -10.41 10.08 11.62
C SER A 451 -10.54 11.54 12.11
N THR A 452 -11.28 12.37 11.37
CA THR A 452 -11.52 13.78 11.74
C THR A 452 -12.08 13.91 13.17
N GLY A 453 -11.53 14.83 13.98
CA GLY A 453 -11.92 15.01 15.38
C GLY A 453 -11.37 13.96 16.37
N SER A 454 -10.55 13.00 15.92
CA SER A 454 -9.96 11.97 16.79
C SER A 454 -8.84 12.46 17.72
N GLY A 455 -8.10 13.50 17.33
CA GLY A 455 -6.99 14.09 18.10
C GLY A 455 -5.75 14.47 17.27
N LYS A 456 -5.64 13.97 16.02
CA LYS A 456 -4.49 14.15 15.11
C LYS A 456 -3.86 15.55 15.14
N SER A 457 -4.63 16.58 14.80
CA SER A 457 -4.11 17.94 14.60
C SER A 457 -3.63 18.59 15.90
N VAL A 458 -4.34 18.38 17.01
CA VAL A 458 -3.94 18.82 18.36
C VAL A 458 -2.60 18.18 18.77
N ALA A 459 -2.37 16.91 18.41
CA ALA A 459 -1.10 16.25 18.68
C ALA A 459 0.05 16.74 17.78
N ILE A 460 -0.22 17.07 16.51
CA ILE A 460 0.77 17.71 15.62
C ILE A 460 1.16 19.09 16.16
N ASN A 461 0.18 19.88 16.61
CA ASN A 461 0.44 21.16 17.28
C ASN A 461 1.22 20.98 18.58
N GLY A 462 0.87 20.01 19.43
CA GLY A 462 1.66 19.65 20.61
C GLY A 462 3.12 19.28 20.28
N ILE A 463 3.35 18.59 19.17
CA ILE A 463 4.70 18.28 18.69
C ILE A 463 5.45 19.55 18.26
N LEU A 464 4.84 20.40 17.43
CA LEU A 464 5.45 21.64 16.95
C LEU A 464 5.72 22.62 18.09
N THR A 465 4.73 22.90 18.94
CA THR A 465 4.90 23.75 20.13
C THR A 465 5.95 23.19 21.10
N SER A 466 6.07 21.87 21.26
CA SER A 466 7.16 21.28 22.08
C SER A 466 8.55 21.53 21.50
N ILE A 467 8.70 21.67 20.18
CA ILE A 467 9.98 21.99 19.55
C ILE A 467 10.25 23.49 19.72
N LEU A 468 9.26 24.35 19.47
CA LEU A 468 9.39 25.81 19.64
C LEU A 468 9.73 26.21 21.09
N LEU A 469 9.23 25.48 22.09
CA LEU A 469 9.57 25.68 23.52
C LEU A 469 10.98 25.18 23.92
N LYS A 470 11.73 24.55 23.01
CA LYS A 470 13.03 23.89 23.32
C LYS A 470 14.18 24.27 22.38
N ALA A 471 13.89 24.59 21.11
CA ALA A 471 14.87 24.70 20.05
C ALA A 471 14.98 26.12 19.48
N THR A 472 16.20 26.61 19.28
CA THR A 472 16.45 27.80 18.46
C THR A 472 16.42 27.46 16.95
N PRO A 473 16.25 28.43 16.05
CA PRO A 473 16.29 28.21 14.60
C PRO A 473 17.59 27.51 14.10
N ASP A 474 18.73 27.77 14.76
CA ASP A 474 20.03 27.16 14.44
C ASP A 474 20.13 25.68 14.87
N GLN A 475 19.23 25.24 15.76
CA GLN A 475 19.14 23.86 16.23
C GLN A 475 18.14 23.05 15.42
N VAL A 476 16.99 23.63 15.09
CA VAL A 476 15.92 22.97 14.32
C VAL A 476 15.31 23.95 13.32
N LYS A 477 15.41 23.61 12.03
CA LYS A 477 14.59 24.19 10.96
C LYS A 477 13.44 23.23 10.59
N MET A 478 12.37 23.74 10.01
CA MET A 478 11.14 23.02 9.72
C MET A 478 10.67 23.24 8.28
N MET A 479 10.02 22.24 7.71
CA MET A 479 9.29 22.36 6.43
C MET A 479 7.87 21.84 6.62
N LEU A 480 6.89 22.72 6.54
CA LEU A 480 5.48 22.42 6.84
C LEU A 480 4.66 22.35 5.54
N ILE A 481 3.96 21.24 5.35
CA ILE A 481 3.10 20.97 4.19
C ILE A 481 1.66 20.78 4.69
N ASP A 482 0.77 21.72 4.32
CA ASP A 482 -0.66 21.71 4.62
C ASP A 482 -1.45 21.96 3.32
N PRO A 483 -1.85 20.91 2.59
CA PRO A 483 -2.58 21.06 1.32
C PRO A 483 -4.02 21.60 1.49
N LYS A 484 -4.49 21.79 2.73
CA LYS A 484 -5.86 22.29 3.03
C LYS A 484 -5.87 23.75 3.48
N LYS A 485 -4.73 24.30 3.92
CA LYS A 485 -4.59 25.66 4.50
C LYS A 485 -5.44 25.86 5.77
N VAL A 486 -5.49 24.87 6.64
CA VAL A 486 -6.34 24.87 7.86
C VAL A 486 -5.54 24.72 9.14
N GLU A 487 -4.55 23.83 9.16
CA GLU A 487 -3.97 23.30 10.40
C GLU A 487 -2.59 23.90 10.68
N LEU A 488 -1.74 24.06 9.66
CA LEU A 488 -0.37 24.55 9.82
C LEU A 488 -0.19 26.02 9.37
N GLY A 489 -1.25 26.66 8.88
CA GLY A 489 -1.20 28.04 8.37
C GLY A 489 -0.74 29.08 9.41
N VAL A 490 -1.00 28.84 10.70
CA VAL A 490 -0.64 29.72 11.83
C VAL A 490 0.88 29.93 11.97
N TYR A 491 1.68 28.91 11.63
CA TYR A 491 3.13 28.91 11.77
C TYR A 491 3.87 29.74 10.70
N ASN A 492 3.18 30.27 9.67
CA ASN A 492 3.83 31.12 8.66
C ASN A 492 4.55 32.31 9.31
N GLY A 493 5.82 32.52 8.94
CA GLY A 493 6.63 33.64 9.43
C GLY A 493 7.50 33.35 10.67
N ILE A 494 7.51 32.14 11.23
CA ILE A 494 8.49 31.79 12.28
C ILE A 494 9.91 31.63 11.70
N PRO A 495 10.98 32.03 12.43
CA PRO A 495 12.38 31.92 11.97
C PRO A 495 12.88 30.48 11.80
N HIS A 496 12.17 29.50 12.37
CA HIS A 496 12.45 28.07 12.17
C HIS A 496 12.05 27.55 10.78
N LEU A 497 11.24 28.23 9.98
CA LEU A 497 10.84 27.71 8.66
C LEU A 497 11.97 27.77 7.62
N LEU A 498 12.11 26.72 6.81
CA LEU A 498 12.95 26.73 5.59
C LEU A 498 12.28 27.46 4.43
N SER A 499 10.95 27.43 4.37
CA SER A 499 10.12 28.07 3.34
C SER A 499 8.70 28.31 3.88
N PRO A 500 7.89 29.18 3.25
CA PRO A 500 6.48 29.37 3.61
C PRO A 500 5.68 28.06 3.58
N VAL A 501 4.61 27.96 4.38
CA VAL A 501 3.84 26.71 4.55
C VAL A 501 3.26 26.23 3.22
N VAL A 502 3.78 25.12 2.70
CA VAL A 502 3.55 24.66 1.34
C VAL A 502 2.17 24.03 1.22
N SER A 503 1.29 24.64 0.42
CA SER A 503 -0.13 24.26 0.35
C SER A 503 -0.59 23.71 -1.01
N GLU A 504 0.30 23.63 -2.00
CA GLU A 504 -0.02 23.08 -3.32
C GLU A 504 0.67 21.72 -3.48
N PRO A 505 -0.04 20.65 -3.87
CA PRO A 505 0.55 19.31 -3.90
C PRO A 505 1.80 19.19 -4.79
N LYS A 506 1.83 19.84 -5.96
CA LYS A 506 3.04 19.88 -6.82
C LYS A 506 4.23 20.55 -6.13
N LYS A 507 4.01 21.72 -5.47
CA LYS A 507 5.05 22.40 -4.68
C LYS A 507 5.53 21.51 -3.54
N ALA A 508 4.64 20.79 -2.86
CA ALA A 508 5.00 19.87 -1.78
C ALA A 508 5.87 18.70 -2.27
N THR A 509 5.58 18.12 -3.43
CA THR A 509 6.44 17.09 -4.05
C THR A 509 7.85 17.62 -4.33
N ARG A 510 7.97 18.80 -4.95
CA ARG A 510 9.27 19.42 -5.24
C ARG A 510 10.00 19.88 -3.97
N ALA A 511 9.28 20.30 -2.93
CA ALA A 511 9.83 20.59 -1.60
C ALA A 511 10.46 19.35 -0.95
N LEU A 512 9.78 18.20 -0.99
CA LEU A 512 10.35 16.92 -0.54
C LEU A 512 11.60 16.53 -1.34
N GLY A 513 11.62 16.79 -2.64
CA GLY A 513 12.80 16.62 -3.50
C GLY A 513 13.98 17.53 -3.11
N LYS A 514 13.72 18.81 -2.81
CA LYS A 514 14.74 19.76 -2.34
C LYS A 514 15.33 19.35 -0.97
N VAL A 515 14.52 18.75 -0.08
CA VAL A 515 15.03 18.16 1.18
C VAL A 515 15.81 16.86 0.95
N VAL A 516 15.51 16.05 -0.08
CA VAL A 516 16.39 14.92 -0.49
C VAL A 516 17.76 15.43 -0.95
N ALA A 517 17.81 16.51 -1.73
CA ALA A 517 19.08 17.09 -2.18
C ALA A 517 19.93 17.63 -1.01
N GLU A 518 19.33 18.33 -0.04
CA GLU A 518 20.02 18.77 1.18
C GLU A 518 20.47 17.59 2.05
N MET A 519 19.68 16.52 2.16
CA MET A 519 20.10 15.29 2.84
C MET A 519 21.38 14.71 2.21
N GLU A 520 21.49 14.68 0.89
CA GLU A 520 22.64 14.15 0.16
C GLU A 520 23.87 15.08 0.24
N LYS A 521 23.67 16.39 0.10
CA LYS A 521 24.67 17.44 0.37
C LYS A 521 25.27 17.32 1.78
N ARG A 522 24.45 17.02 2.80
CA ARG A 522 24.93 16.75 4.17
C ARG A 522 25.82 15.52 4.25
N TYR A 523 25.51 14.44 3.53
CA TYR A 523 26.40 13.26 3.46
C TYR A 523 27.75 13.58 2.83
N GLU A 524 27.81 14.45 1.81
CA GLU A 524 29.09 14.93 1.29
C GLU A 524 29.88 15.74 2.32
N LEU A 525 29.23 16.67 3.04
CA LEU A 525 29.88 17.46 4.09
C LEU A 525 30.43 16.56 5.21
N PHE A 526 29.67 15.54 5.62
CA PHE A 526 30.13 14.55 6.59
C PHE A 526 31.33 13.77 6.06
N ALA A 527 31.28 13.29 4.81
CA ALA A 527 32.38 12.54 4.21
C ALA A 527 33.67 13.39 4.11
N LYS A 528 33.55 14.66 3.71
CA LYS A 528 34.66 15.63 3.65
C LYS A 528 35.26 15.90 5.05
N ALA A 529 34.43 15.93 6.10
CA ALA A 529 34.85 16.07 7.50
C ALA A 529 35.25 14.76 8.21
N GLY A 530 35.21 13.60 7.52
CA GLY A 530 35.46 12.28 8.13
C GLY A 530 34.37 11.77 9.08
N GLN A 531 33.22 12.46 9.12
CA GLN A 531 32.10 12.21 10.03
C GLN A 531 31.06 11.26 9.42
N ARG A 532 30.08 10.83 10.22
CA ARG A 532 29.01 9.90 9.79
C ARG A 532 27.58 10.33 10.14
N LYS A 533 27.42 11.34 10.99
CA LYS A 533 26.10 11.82 11.48
C LYS A 533 26.17 13.31 11.76
N ILE A 534 25.01 13.97 11.73
CA ILE A 534 24.84 15.37 12.12
C ILE A 534 25.35 15.66 13.54
N SER A 535 25.15 14.76 14.51
CA SER A 535 25.61 14.98 15.89
C SER A 535 27.13 15.05 15.98
N THR A 536 27.83 14.05 15.41
CA THR A 536 29.30 14.00 15.41
C THR A 536 29.92 15.10 14.54
N TYR A 537 29.20 15.55 13.49
CA TYR A 537 29.59 16.72 12.70
C TYR A 537 29.47 18.02 13.51
N ASN A 538 28.34 18.25 14.19
CA ASN A 538 28.14 19.44 15.02
C ASN A 538 29.06 19.45 16.26
N GLU A 539 29.38 18.29 16.84
CA GLU A 539 30.40 18.12 17.87
C GLU A 539 31.80 18.50 17.34
N PHE A 540 32.17 18.00 16.16
CA PHE A 540 33.45 18.32 15.49
C PHE A 540 33.58 19.81 15.17
N ILE A 541 32.54 20.44 14.62
CA ILE A 541 32.52 21.89 14.35
C ILE A 541 32.66 22.70 15.64
N LYS A 542 31.94 22.34 16.71
CA LYS A 542 32.06 23.02 18.02
C LYS A 542 33.47 22.88 18.62
N HIS A 543 34.11 21.72 18.47
CA HIS A 543 35.50 21.51 18.90
C HIS A 543 36.45 22.40 18.09
N LYS A 544 36.33 22.39 16.75
CA LYS A 544 37.15 23.19 15.84
C LYS A 544 37.03 24.69 16.12
N ASN A 545 35.80 25.20 16.29
CA ASN A 545 35.55 26.59 16.66
C ASN A 545 36.20 26.97 18.00
N SER A 546 36.22 26.04 18.96
CA SER A 546 36.82 26.26 20.29
C SER A 546 38.36 26.23 20.28
N GLU A 547 38.97 25.47 19.37
CA GLU A 547 40.44 25.33 19.26
C GLU A 547 41.07 26.36 18.32
N GLU A 548 40.46 26.60 17.16
CA GLU A 548 41.00 27.48 16.11
C GLU A 548 40.48 28.92 16.22
N GLY A 549 39.48 29.19 17.06
CA GLY A 549 38.82 30.50 17.16
C GLY A 549 37.95 30.85 15.95
N THR A 550 37.54 29.86 15.16
CA THR A 550 36.66 30.03 13.99
C THR A 550 35.18 30.06 14.40
N ASP A 551 34.33 30.72 13.61
CA ASP A 551 32.87 30.65 13.73
C ASP A 551 32.25 29.91 12.54
N LEU A 552 32.50 28.60 12.45
CA LEU A 552 31.85 27.76 11.44
C LEU A 552 30.45 27.36 11.94
N PRO A 553 29.37 27.54 11.14
CA PRO A 553 28.01 27.22 11.58
C PRO A 553 27.79 25.71 11.73
N THR A 554 27.08 25.32 12.78
CA THR A 554 26.55 23.95 12.93
C THR A 554 25.29 23.75 12.09
N LEU A 555 25.03 22.51 11.66
CA LEU A 555 23.84 22.19 10.86
C LEU A 555 22.61 22.00 11.77
N PRO A 556 21.47 22.67 11.51
CA PRO A 556 20.22 22.40 12.21
C PRO A 556 19.65 21.03 11.80
N TYR A 557 18.93 20.38 12.72
CA TYR A 557 18.02 19.29 12.34
C TYR A 557 16.90 19.84 11.45
N ILE A 558 16.40 19.04 10.51
CA ILE A 558 15.27 19.40 9.65
C ILE A 558 14.07 18.53 10.05
N VAL A 559 12.96 19.14 10.43
CA VAL A 559 11.70 18.45 10.70
C VAL A 559 10.69 18.76 9.58
N VAL A 560 10.41 17.77 8.75
CA VAL A 560 9.37 17.86 7.71
C VAL A 560 8.04 17.38 8.28
N VAL A 561 6.97 18.16 8.14
CA VAL A 561 5.62 17.77 8.58
C VAL A 561 4.65 17.86 7.40
N VAL A 562 3.91 16.79 7.15
CA VAL A 562 2.85 16.71 6.14
C VAL A 562 1.54 16.43 6.84
N ASP A 563 0.60 17.38 6.89
CA ASP A 563 -0.65 17.18 7.65
C ASP A 563 -1.60 16.14 7.04
N GLU A 564 -1.71 16.14 5.71
CA GLU A 564 -2.54 15.20 4.95
C GLU A 564 -1.78 14.64 3.74
N LEU A 565 -1.03 13.57 3.99
CA LEU A 565 -0.35 12.78 2.97
C LEU A 565 -1.30 12.29 1.88
N ALA A 566 -2.57 12.03 2.21
CA ALA A 566 -3.55 11.53 1.24
C ALA A 566 -3.78 12.49 0.07
N ASP A 567 -3.80 13.80 0.30
CA ASP A 567 -4.05 14.78 -0.77
C ASP A 567 -2.81 14.92 -1.68
N LEU A 568 -1.60 14.62 -1.19
CA LEU A 568 -0.39 14.48 -2.02
C LEU A 568 -0.44 13.18 -2.84
N MET A 569 -0.67 12.04 -2.18
CA MET A 569 -0.72 10.71 -2.81
C MET A 569 -1.81 10.59 -3.87
N MET A 570 -2.93 11.31 -3.73
CA MET A 570 -3.99 11.37 -4.74
C MET A 570 -3.67 12.24 -5.97
N THR A 571 -2.54 12.97 -5.98
CA THR A 571 -2.13 13.84 -7.09
C THR A 571 -0.81 13.40 -7.74
N VAL A 572 0.22 13.09 -6.96
CA VAL A 572 1.59 12.80 -7.46
C VAL A 572 2.22 11.64 -6.68
N SER A 573 1.53 10.50 -6.61
CA SER A 573 1.91 9.34 -5.77
C SER A 573 3.36 8.92 -5.90
N ASN A 574 3.88 8.79 -7.13
CA ASN A 574 5.13 8.08 -7.38
C ASN A 574 6.36 8.86 -6.88
N GLU A 575 6.40 10.17 -7.09
CA GLU A 575 7.49 11.04 -6.63
C GLU A 575 7.42 11.25 -5.12
N VAL A 576 6.21 11.48 -4.57
CA VAL A 576 5.99 11.64 -3.13
C VAL A 576 6.40 10.38 -2.37
N GLU A 577 5.98 9.21 -2.83
CA GLU A 577 6.39 7.93 -2.25
C GLU A 577 7.91 7.69 -2.39
N SER A 578 8.50 8.01 -3.55
CA SER A 578 9.95 7.87 -3.77
C SER A 578 10.78 8.77 -2.87
N ALA A 579 10.39 10.04 -2.71
CA ALA A 579 11.04 10.99 -1.82
C ALA A 579 10.88 10.57 -0.35
N ILE A 580 9.68 10.13 0.06
CA ILE A 580 9.44 9.59 1.40
C ILE A 580 10.31 8.36 1.67
N ILE A 581 10.44 7.41 0.73
CA ILE A 581 11.31 6.23 0.90
C ILE A 581 12.77 6.65 1.02
N ARG A 582 13.25 7.56 0.16
CA ARG A 582 14.64 8.04 0.15
C ARG A 582 14.99 8.75 1.46
N LEU A 583 14.14 9.66 1.92
CA LEU A 583 14.28 10.33 3.22
C LEU A 583 14.16 9.34 4.37
N ALA A 584 13.25 8.36 4.30
CA ALA A 584 13.04 7.39 5.38
C ALA A 584 14.22 6.43 5.57
N GLN A 585 14.94 6.10 4.50
CA GLN A 585 16.13 5.23 4.54
C GLN A 585 17.40 5.95 4.98
N MET A 586 17.54 7.24 4.67
CA MET A 586 18.81 7.96 4.81
C MET A 586 18.74 9.24 5.67
N GLY A 587 17.57 9.75 6.02
CA GLY A 587 17.41 11.02 6.74
C GLY A 587 17.99 11.02 8.16
N ARG A 588 17.87 9.90 8.88
CA ARG A 588 18.28 9.77 10.30
C ARG A 588 19.69 10.26 10.62
N ALA A 589 20.67 9.97 9.77
CA ALA A 589 22.06 10.39 10.01
C ALA A 589 22.33 11.82 9.52
N ALA A 590 21.63 12.28 8.48
CA ALA A 590 21.62 13.67 8.00
C ALA A 590 20.89 14.65 8.96
N GLY A 591 20.19 14.13 9.97
CA GLY A 591 19.35 14.93 10.87
C GLY A 591 18.06 15.40 10.21
N VAL A 592 17.58 14.67 9.20
CA VAL A 592 16.28 14.92 8.54
C VAL A 592 15.26 13.95 9.10
N HIS A 593 14.19 14.49 9.65
CA HIS A 593 13.12 13.79 10.35
C HIS A 593 11.78 14.09 9.66
N MET A 594 10.86 13.12 9.65
CA MET A 594 9.54 13.30 9.00
C MET A 594 8.39 12.94 9.93
N ILE A 595 7.34 13.76 9.92
CA ILE A 595 6.04 13.49 10.51
C ILE A 595 5.04 13.46 9.38
N LEU A 596 4.60 12.26 9.00
CA LEU A 596 3.64 12.02 7.94
C LEU A 596 2.27 11.78 8.56
N ALA A 597 1.33 12.70 8.36
CA ALA A 597 0.00 12.59 8.93
C ALA A 597 -1.08 12.37 7.87
N THR A 598 -2.19 11.71 8.24
CA THR A 598 -3.35 11.56 7.35
C THR A 598 -4.68 11.33 8.09
N GLN A 599 -5.78 11.81 7.52
CA GLN A 599 -7.15 11.46 7.95
C GLN A 599 -7.76 10.29 7.14
N ARG A 600 -7.05 9.77 6.12
CA ARG A 600 -7.48 8.68 5.23
C ARG A 600 -6.53 7.47 5.33
N PRO A 601 -6.65 6.62 6.36
CA PRO A 601 -5.84 5.41 6.52
C PRO A 601 -6.24 4.27 5.56
N SER A 602 -6.14 4.51 4.25
CA SER A 602 -6.28 3.49 3.20
C SER A 602 -4.91 2.97 2.74
N VAL A 603 -4.91 1.78 2.13
CA VAL A 603 -3.68 1.13 1.62
C VAL A 603 -3.04 1.91 0.46
N ASP A 604 -3.84 2.72 -0.25
CA ASP A 604 -3.37 3.56 -1.37
C ASP A 604 -2.65 4.84 -0.88
N VAL A 605 -2.84 5.22 0.38
CA VAL A 605 -2.16 6.36 1.04
C VAL A 605 -1.02 5.86 1.92
N ILE A 606 -1.30 4.86 2.76
CA ILE A 606 -0.35 4.22 3.67
C ILE A 606 0.12 2.92 3.02
N THR A 607 0.99 3.05 2.02
CA THR A 607 1.46 1.93 1.21
C THR A 607 2.35 0.96 2.02
N GLY A 608 2.53 -0.25 1.47
CA GLY A 608 3.46 -1.22 2.06
C GLY A 608 4.92 -0.74 2.09
N LEU A 609 5.33 0.13 1.16
CA LEU A 609 6.69 0.69 1.13
C LEU A 609 6.84 1.79 2.18
N ILE A 610 5.85 2.67 2.34
CA ILE A 610 5.85 3.69 3.40
C ILE A 610 5.93 3.00 4.77
N LYS A 611 5.11 1.97 5.03
CA LYS A 611 5.15 1.22 6.30
C LYS A 611 6.44 0.44 6.57
N ALA A 612 7.15 0.02 5.52
CA ALA A 612 8.42 -0.68 5.66
C ALA A 612 9.58 0.26 6.05
N ASN A 613 9.49 1.56 5.74
CA ASN A 613 10.54 2.54 6.02
C ASN A 613 10.14 3.53 7.15
N VAL A 614 8.86 3.63 7.50
CA VAL A 614 8.32 4.43 8.61
C VAL A 614 7.72 3.50 9.68
N PRO A 615 8.55 2.92 10.57
CA PRO A 615 8.12 1.89 11.52
C PRO A 615 7.52 2.44 12.82
N SER A 616 7.66 3.74 13.11
CA SER A 616 7.09 4.35 14.33
C SER A 616 5.79 5.06 14.01
N ARG A 617 4.74 4.78 14.80
CA ARG A 617 3.35 5.06 14.40
C ARG A 617 2.50 5.55 15.57
N ILE A 618 1.54 6.43 15.28
CA ILE A 618 0.46 6.83 16.19
C ILE A 618 -0.86 6.66 15.45
N ALA A 619 -1.74 5.83 16.02
CA ALA A 619 -3.12 5.70 15.57
C ALA A 619 -4.07 6.33 16.60
N PHE A 620 -4.72 7.43 16.23
CA PHE A 620 -5.91 7.92 16.93
C PHE A 620 -7.14 7.10 16.51
N ALA A 621 -8.29 7.39 17.11
CA ALA A 621 -9.55 6.71 16.80
C ALA A 621 -9.88 6.69 15.29
N VAL A 622 -10.24 5.51 14.79
CA VAL A 622 -10.63 5.24 13.39
C VAL A 622 -11.98 4.53 13.30
N SER A 623 -12.60 4.59 12.13
CA SER A 623 -13.94 4.01 11.89
C SER A 623 -13.99 2.48 11.87
N SER A 624 -12.87 1.78 11.61
CA SER A 624 -12.88 0.32 11.44
C SER A 624 -11.55 -0.36 11.79
N GLY A 625 -11.62 -1.65 12.17
CA GLY A 625 -10.42 -2.48 12.34
C GLY A 625 -9.66 -2.75 11.03
N THR A 626 -10.24 -2.45 9.86
CA THR A 626 -9.49 -2.38 8.60
C THR A 626 -8.56 -1.17 8.59
N ASP A 627 -9.06 0.01 8.97
CA ASP A 627 -8.26 1.23 9.11
C ASP A 627 -7.15 1.06 10.15
N SER A 628 -7.46 0.44 11.29
CA SER A 628 -6.48 0.13 12.34
C SER A 628 -5.32 -0.72 11.80
N ARG A 629 -5.62 -1.78 11.03
CA ARG A 629 -4.59 -2.61 10.38
C ARG A 629 -3.85 -1.88 9.25
N THR A 630 -4.48 -0.92 8.56
CA THR A 630 -3.73 -0.07 7.63
C THR A 630 -2.62 0.67 8.38
N ILE A 631 -2.88 1.19 9.57
CA ILE A 631 -1.91 1.98 10.35
C ILE A 631 -0.91 1.07 11.10
N LEU A 632 -1.40 0.27 12.05
CA LEU A 632 -0.61 -0.46 13.05
C LEU A 632 -0.29 -1.91 12.67
N ASP A 633 -0.68 -2.36 11.47
CA ASP A 633 -0.74 -3.79 11.09
C ASP A 633 -1.64 -4.67 12.00
N ALA A 634 -2.28 -4.08 13.01
CA ALA A 634 -3.09 -4.73 14.06
C ALA A 634 -4.45 -4.03 14.29
N ASN A 635 -5.37 -4.73 14.96
CA ASN A 635 -6.62 -4.15 15.49
C ASN A 635 -6.36 -3.40 16.81
N GLY A 636 -7.21 -2.40 17.10
CA GLY A 636 -7.26 -1.73 18.39
C GLY A 636 -7.61 -0.25 18.29
N ALA A 637 -7.23 0.42 17.19
CA ALA A 637 -7.50 1.85 17.02
C ALA A 637 -8.99 2.15 16.78
N GLU A 638 -9.77 1.16 16.32
CA GLU A 638 -11.22 1.24 16.22
C GLU A 638 -11.94 1.25 17.59
N LYS A 639 -11.24 0.83 18.66
CA LYS A 639 -11.75 0.77 20.04
C LYS A 639 -11.46 2.04 20.86
N LEU A 640 -10.79 3.02 20.26
CA LEU A 640 -10.43 4.28 20.91
C LEU A 640 -11.65 5.21 21.04
N LEU A 641 -11.59 6.10 22.02
CA LEU A 641 -12.64 7.04 22.40
C LEU A 641 -12.60 8.34 21.57
N GLY A 642 -11.49 8.60 20.90
CA GLY A 642 -11.19 9.88 20.24
C GLY A 642 -10.75 10.94 21.25
N ARG A 643 -10.84 12.23 20.88
CA ARG A 643 -10.44 13.36 21.74
C ARG A 643 -9.02 13.22 22.33
N GLY A 644 -8.08 12.72 21.54
CA GLY A 644 -6.68 12.52 21.92
C GLY A 644 -6.32 11.10 22.37
N ASP A 645 -7.29 10.23 22.63
CA ASP A 645 -7.03 8.81 22.92
C ASP A 645 -6.42 8.09 21.70
N MET A 646 -5.23 7.51 21.88
CA MET A 646 -4.39 6.96 20.81
C MET A 646 -3.60 5.71 21.21
N LEU A 647 -3.17 4.97 20.19
CA LEU A 647 -2.20 3.88 20.26
C LEU A 647 -0.87 4.34 19.66
N TYR A 648 0.21 4.30 20.44
CA TYR A 648 1.58 4.65 20.04
C TYR A 648 2.44 3.39 19.92
N GLU A 649 2.96 3.16 18.72
CA GLU A 649 3.86 2.07 18.35
C GLU A 649 5.25 2.64 18.07
N PRO A 650 6.16 2.72 19.07
CA PRO A 650 7.55 3.09 18.85
C PRO A 650 8.35 1.92 18.24
N ILE A 651 9.41 2.23 17.49
CA ILE A 651 10.29 1.22 16.85
C ILE A 651 10.86 0.16 17.81
N ASP A 652 10.97 0.49 19.10
CA ASP A 652 11.57 -0.37 20.13
C ASP A 652 10.56 -1.32 20.82
N LEU A 653 9.26 -1.28 20.48
CA LEU A 653 8.22 -2.11 21.11
C LEU A 653 7.38 -2.93 20.12
N ASN A 654 7.19 -4.22 20.43
CA ASN A 654 6.38 -5.17 19.64
C ASN A 654 4.85 -5.06 19.87
N LYS A 655 4.39 -4.04 20.61
CA LYS A 655 2.98 -3.77 20.91
C LYS A 655 2.78 -2.25 21.05
N PRO A 656 1.67 -1.68 20.54
CA PRO A 656 1.33 -0.29 20.79
C PRO A 656 0.91 -0.05 22.24
N LEU A 657 1.40 1.04 22.83
CA LEU A 657 0.97 1.57 24.13
C LEU A 657 -0.27 2.45 23.95
N ARG A 658 -1.28 2.35 24.83
CA ARG A 658 -2.40 3.30 24.86
C ARG A 658 -2.02 4.55 25.66
N ILE A 659 -2.29 5.71 25.07
CA ILE A 659 -1.97 7.02 25.62
C ILE A 659 -3.19 7.93 25.44
N GLN A 660 -3.60 8.63 26.50
CA GLN A 660 -4.42 9.82 26.35
C GLN A 660 -3.50 10.99 25.96
N GLY A 661 -3.61 11.42 24.71
CA GLY A 661 -2.87 12.54 24.16
C GLY A 661 -3.11 13.83 24.94
N SER A 662 -2.05 14.62 25.08
CA SER A 662 -2.12 15.93 25.72
C SER A 662 -2.85 16.95 24.84
N PHE A 663 -3.78 17.69 25.44
CA PHE A 663 -4.50 18.79 24.83
C PHE A 663 -3.72 20.11 24.97
N ILE A 664 -3.67 20.84 23.86
CA ILE A 664 -3.22 22.24 23.75
C ILE A 664 -4.34 22.99 23.00
N SER A 665 -4.64 24.23 23.39
CA SER A 665 -5.64 25.05 22.68
C SER A 665 -5.00 25.83 21.53
N ASP A 666 -5.82 26.23 20.55
CA ASP A 666 -5.35 27.03 19.42
C ASP A 666 -4.78 28.38 19.91
N GLN A 667 -5.33 28.95 20.98
CA GLN A 667 -4.82 30.17 21.62
C GLN A 667 -3.44 29.98 22.27
N ASP A 668 -3.15 28.80 22.83
CA ASP A 668 -1.82 28.47 23.35
C ASP A 668 -0.80 28.37 22.21
N VAL A 669 -1.20 27.78 21.07
CA VAL A 669 -0.37 27.67 19.86
C VAL A 669 -0.08 29.06 19.29
N GLU A 670 -1.11 29.88 19.07
CA GLU A 670 -0.99 31.27 18.63
C GLU A 670 -0.06 32.07 19.56
N SER A 671 -0.24 31.97 20.88
CA SER A 671 0.57 32.71 21.86
C SER A 671 2.06 32.34 21.83
N VAL A 672 2.41 31.07 21.61
CA VAL A 672 3.80 30.65 21.45
C VAL A 672 4.35 31.05 20.08
N VAL A 673 3.56 30.88 19.02
CA VAL A 673 3.96 31.19 17.64
C VAL A 673 4.19 32.69 17.45
N ASP A 674 3.34 33.55 18.01
CA ASP A 674 3.49 35.01 17.89
C ASP A 674 4.60 35.58 18.77
N PHE A 675 4.95 34.91 19.89
CA PHE A 675 6.21 35.18 20.60
C PHE A 675 7.41 34.83 19.71
N VAL A 676 7.41 33.62 19.12
CA VAL A 676 8.50 33.14 18.24
C VAL A 676 8.73 34.06 17.01
N LYS A 677 7.69 34.72 16.49
CA LYS A 677 7.80 35.72 15.41
C LYS A 677 8.38 37.07 15.87
N GLN A 678 8.27 37.42 17.15
CA GLN A 678 8.84 38.67 17.70
C GLN A 678 10.35 38.54 17.96
N GLU A 679 10.84 37.33 18.19
CA GLU A 679 12.26 37.01 18.40
C GLU A 679 13.08 36.92 17.09
N GLY A 680 12.45 37.00 15.91
CA GLY A 680 13.18 37.09 14.63
C GLY A 680 12.33 36.86 13.37
N ASP A 681 12.72 37.53 12.29
CA ASP A 681 12.12 37.38 10.95
C ASP A 681 12.38 35.98 10.33
N PRO A 682 11.52 35.53 9.39
CA PRO A 682 11.68 34.25 8.70
C PRO A 682 12.86 34.23 7.72
N ASP A 683 13.98 33.67 8.18
CA ASP A 683 15.13 33.27 7.35
C ASP A 683 14.80 32.01 6.53
N TYR A 684 14.13 32.22 5.39
CA TYR A 684 13.84 31.17 4.40
C TYR A 684 15.07 30.92 3.50
N ASP A 685 15.38 29.65 3.23
CA ASP A 685 16.42 29.28 2.27
C ASP A 685 15.87 29.43 0.83
N GLU A 686 16.42 30.38 0.06
CA GLU A 686 16.01 30.63 -1.33
C GLU A 686 16.05 29.36 -2.19
N ASN A 687 16.97 28.44 -1.92
CA ASN A 687 17.06 27.16 -2.64
C ASN A 687 15.87 26.24 -2.35
N MET A 688 15.27 26.34 -1.14
CA MET A 688 14.14 25.55 -0.66
C MET A 688 12.77 26.12 -1.06
N ILE A 689 12.71 27.41 -1.42
CA ILE A 689 11.51 28.02 -1.99
C ILE A 689 11.23 27.39 -3.37
N ILE A 690 9.96 27.11 -3.68
CA ILE A 690 9.54 26.61 -5.00
C ILE A 690 8.79 27.75 -5.69
N SER A 691 9.33 28.22 -6.82
CA SER A 691 8.68 29.29 -7.59
C SER A 691 7.61 28.71 -8.52
N ASP A 692 6.64 29.54 -8.91
CA ASP A 692 5.67 29.15 -9.95
C ASP A 692 6.35 28.92 -11.31
N GLU A 693 7.51 29.56 -11.53
CA GLU A 693 8.30 29.47 -12.75
C GLU A 693 9.01 28.12 -12.88
N GLU A 694 9.58 27.56 -11.79
CA GLU A 694 10.11 26.19 -11.75
C GLU A 694 9.05 25.19 -12.21
N ILE A 695 7.85 25.24 -11.61
CA ILE A 695 6.74 24.34 -11.91
C ILE A 695 6.23 24.50 -13.35
N THR A 696 6.13 25.75 -13.83
CA THR A 696 5.67 26.07 -15.19
C THR A 696 6.72 25.72 -16.25
N GLN A 697 7.98 25.48 -15.86
CA GLN A 697 9.01 24.92 -16.72
C GLN A 697 8.95 23.39 -16.71
N ASP A 698 8.89 22.78 -15.52
CA ASP A 698 8.68 21.33 -15.35
C ASP A 698 7.46 20.82 -16.13
N GLU A 699 6.31 21.50 -16.09
CA GLU A 699 5.11 21.10 -16.85
C GLU A 699 5.35 21.04 -18.37
N LYS A 700 6.21 21.91 -18.92
CA LYS A 700 6.54 21.94 -20.37
C LYS A 700 7.54 20.87 -20.79
N ASP A 701 8.29 20.33 -19.83
CA ASP A 701 9.22 19.22 -19.99
C ASP A 701 8.58 17.86 -19.59
N GLU A 702 7.54 17.84 -18.75
CA GLU A 702 6.66 16.68 -18.50
C GLU A 702 5.68 16.44 -19.67
N GLU A 703 5.20 17.49 -20.35
CA GLU A 703 4.46 17.34 -21.62
C GLU A 703 5.36 16.93 -22.80
N LYS A 704 6.69 17.08 -22.66
CA LYS A 704 7.68 16.75 -23.68
C LYS A 704 7.94 15.23 -23.70
N ASP A 705 7.77 14.62 -24.88
CA ASP A 705 8.04 13.19 -25.05
C ASP A 705 9.54 12.88 -24.84
N GLU A 706 9.88 11.76 -24.17
CA GLU A 706 11.27 11.34 -23.90
C GLU A 706 12.19 11.36 -25.15
N LEU A 707 11.61 11.17 -26.34
CA LEU A 707 12.32 11.11 -27.61
C LEU A 707 12.25 12.42 -28.40
N PHE A 708 11.69 13.49 -27.83
CA PHE A 708 11.44 14.75 -28.54
C PHE A 708 12.71 15.38 -29.08
N ASP A 709 13.77 15.51 -28.27
CA ASP A 709 15.01 16.17 -28.69
C ASP A 709 15.77 15.34 -29.74
N GLU A 710 15.93 14.02 -29.52
CA GLU A 710 16.52 13.13 -30.54
C GLU A 710 15.72 13.16 -31.86
N ALA A 711 14.39 13.21 -31.77
CA ALA A 711 13.53 13.29 -32.93
C ALA A 711 13.59 14.67 -33.60
N LEU A 712 13.79 15.76 -32.85
CA LEU A 712 13.95 17.11 -33.37
C LEU A 712 15.24 17.21 -34.16
N ASP A 713 16.37 16.77 -33.60
CA ASP A 713 17.66 16.79 -34.27
C ASP A 713 17.64 15.90 -35.53
N PHE A 714 17.01 14.74 -35.47
CA PHE A 714 16.79 13.89 -36.66
C PHE A 714 15.91 14.56 -37.73
N VAL A 715 14.86 15.26 -37.32
CA VAL A 715 13.96 16.01 -38.23
C VAL A 715 14.68 17.21 -38.87
N VAL A 716 15.47 17.95 -38.09
CA VAL A 716 16.31 19.06 -38.56
C VAL A 716 17.30 18.52 -39.60
N LYS A 717 18.02 17.44 -39.30
CA LYS A 717 19.04 16.84 -40.18
C LYS A 717 18.49 16.28 -41.49
N GLU A 718 17.28 15.73 -41.49
CA GLU A 718 16.60 15.21 -42.70
C GLU A 718 15.76 16.29 -43.43
N HIS A 719 15.70 17.51 -42.86
CA HIS A 719 14.93 18.68 -43.31
C HIS A 719 13.42 18.44 -43.55
N LYS A 720 12.85 17.34 -43.04
CA LYS A 720 11.47 16.89 -43.30
C LYS A 720 10.90 16.16 -42.09
N ALA A 721 9.73 16.56 -41.61
CA ALA A 721 9.02 15.85 -40.54
C ALA A 721 7.87 15.01 -41.12
N SER A 722 7.79 13.72 -40.77
CA SER A 722 6.59 12.90 -41.03
C SER A 722 6.46 11.76 -40.04
N THR A 723 5.22 11.43 -39.65
CA THR A 723 4.95 10.48 -38.56
C THR A 723 5.53 9.10 -38.85
N SER A 724 5.34 8.60 -40.08
CA SER A 724 5.88 7.33 -40.55
C SER A 724 7.42 7.25 -40.58
N MET A 725 8.10 8.40 -40.69
CA MET A 725 9.57 8.50 -40.64
C MET A 725 10.07 8.36 -39.19
N LEU A 726 9.48 9.07 -38.23
CA LEU A 726 9.79 8.90 -36.80
C LEU A 726 9.45 7.50 -36.30
N GLN A 727 8.31 6.93 -36.70
CA GLN A 727 7.96 5.54 -36.40
C GLN A 727 9.05 4.55 -36.85
N ARG A 728 9.67 4.77 -38.01
CA ARG A 728 10.72 3.90 -38.55
C ARG A 728 12.06 4.11 -37.85
N ARG A 729 12.44 5.37 -37.57
CA ARG A 729 13.70 5.70 -36.90
C ARG A 729 13.71 5.25 -35.45
N PHE A 730 12.72 5.66 -34.67
CA PHE A 730 12.65 5.46 -33.22
C PHE A 730 11.83 4.23 -32.80
N ARG A 731 11.31 3.46 -33.77
CA ARG A 731 10.51 2.24 -33.56
C ARG A 731 9.22 2.43 -32.74
N ILE A 732 8.74 3.67 -32.67
CA ILE A 732 7.56 4.08 -31.90
C ILE A 732 6.22 3.85 -32.64
N GLY A 733 5.13 3.76 -31.87
CA GLY A 733 3.77 3.67 -32.41
C GLY A 733 3.27 4.99 -33.02
N TYR A 734 2.33 4.91 -33.96
CA TYR A 734 1.79 6.06 -34.70
C TYR A 734 1.31 7.19 -33.78
N ASN A 735 0.55 6.87 -32.72
CA ASN A 735 0.01 7.85 -31.77
C ASN A 735 1.08 8.50 -30.85
N ARG A 736 2.33 8.02 -30.85
CA ARG A 736 3.49 8.67 -30.20
C ARG A 736 4.20 9.56 -31.23
N ALA A 737 4.51 9.00 -32.40
CA ALA A 737 5.10 9.75 -33.52
C ALA A 737 4.25 10.93 -34.04
N ALA A 738 2.92 10.84 -33.96
CA ALA A 738 2.01 11.94 -34.26
C ALA A 738 2.18 13.08 -33.24
N ARG A 739 2.00 12.78 -31.94
CA ARG A 739 2.14 13.77 -30.86
C ARG A 739 3.51 14.46 -30.85
N ILE A 740 4.60 13.73 -31.08
CA ILE A 740 5.94 14.34 -31.18
C ILE A 740 6.01 15.41 -32.29
N ILE A 741 5.41 15.15 -33.47
CA ILE A 741 5.43 16.14 -34.58
C ILE A 741 4.40 17.24 -34.38
N ASP A 742 3.26 16.95 -33.75
CA ASP A 742 2.26 17.95 -33.39
C ASP A 742 2.80 18.91 -32.30
N ASP A 743 3.62 18.41 -31.36
CA ASP A 743 4.37 19.22 -30.39
C ASP A 743 5.49 20.03 -31.08
N MET A 744 6.23 19.45 -32.05
CA MET A 744 7.18 20.21 -32.87
C MET A 744 6.51 21.31 -33.71
N GLU A 745 5.25 21.14 -34.10
CA GLU A 745 4.45 22.18 -34.77
C GLU A 745 4.01 23.26 -33.78
N GLN A 746 3.53 22.89 -32.59
CA GLN A 746 3.15 23.84 -31.53
C GLN A 746 4.34 24.66 -31.02
N ARG A 747 5.51 24.04 -30.84
CA ARG A 747 6.78 24.72 -30.47
C ARG A 747 7.45 25.43 -31.66
N GLY A 748 6.82 25.46 -32.84
CA GLY A 748 7.25 26.25 -34.01
C GLY A 748 8.46 25.72 -34.78
N TYR A 749 8.97 24.54 -34.47
CA TYR A 749 10.09 23.91 -35.18
C TYR A 749 9.69 23.32 -36.54
N VAL A 750 8.40 22.99 -36.71
CA VAL A 750 7.84 22.31 -37.89
C VAL A 750 6.57 23.03 -38.37
N GLY A 751 6.35 23.06 -39.68
CA GLY A 751 5.23 23.75 -40.31
C GLY A 751 3.95 22.90 -40.44
N PRO A 752 2.78 23.55 -40.62
CA PRO A 752 1.48 22.90 -40.56
C PRO A 752 1.25 21.82 -41.63
N GLN A 753 0.50 20.78 -41.27
CA GLN A 753 0.31 19.61 -42.14
C GLN A 753 -0.42 19.92 -43.45
N ARG A 754 0.31 19.81 -44.56
CA ARG A 754 -0.21 19.97 -45.94
C ARG A 754 -0.54 18.61 -46.56
N GLY A 755 -1.65 18.02 -46.10
CA GLY A 755 -2.17 16.75 -46.61
C GLY A 755 -1.29 15.55 -46.25
N SER A 756 -0.86 14.80 -47.27
CA SER A 756 -0.02 13.59 -47.15
C SER A 756 1.48 13.85 -47.33
N THR A 757 1.90 15.09 -47.57
CA THR A 757 3.32 15.44 -47.71
C THR A 757 4.01 15.61 -46.34
N PRO A 758 5.33 15.35 -46.24
CA PRO A 758 6.08 15.70 -45.03
C PRO A 758 5.96 17.18 -44.69
N ARG A 759 5.83 17.49 -43.40
CA ARG A 759 5.85 18.86 -42.88
C ARG A 759 7.25 19.46 -43.06
N THR A 760 7.29 20.72 -43.48
CA THR A 760 8.52 21.52 -43.63
C THR A 760 9.14 21.83 -42.28
N VAL A 761 10.46 21.79 -42.17
CA VAL A 761 11.17 22.11 -40.91
C VAL A 761 11.65 23.56 -40.96
N TYR A 762 11.53 24.26 -39.83
CA TYR A 762 11.87 25.69 -39.70
C TYR A 762 13.17 25.94 -38.91
N LYS A 763 13.55 25.03 -37.99
CA LYS A 763 14.88 25.05 -37.35
C LYS A 763 15.94 24.53 -38.34
N GLN A 764 17.04 25.26 -38.50
CA GLN A 764 18.23 24.85 -39.26
C GLN A 764 19.32 24.34 -38.29
N GLU A 765 20.37 23.68 -38.79
CA GLU A 765 21.53 23.32 -37.96
C GLU A 765 22.32 24.59 -37.59
N ASP A 766 22.67 24.77 -36.32
CA ASP A 766 23.47 25.90 -35.83
C ASP A 766 24.91 25.79 -36.33
N SER A 767 25.23 26.52 -37.40
CA SER A 767 26.52 26.45 -38.11
C SER A 767 27.60 27.32 -37.46
N SER A 768 27.94 27.01 -36.20
CA SER A 768 29.03 27.67 -35.47
C SER A 768 29.72 26.74 -34.46
N VAL A 769 30.89 26.19 -34.82
CA VAL A 769 32.21 26.64 -34.34
C VAL A 769 33.27 25.99 -35.26
N ASP A 770 33.93 26.80 -36.10
CA ASP A 770 35.31 26.57 -36.58
C ASP A 770 35.80 27.86 -37.28
N SER A 771 36.27 28.83 -36.48
CA SER A 771 36.81 30.14 -36.89
C SER A 771 37.60 30.77 -35.76
#